data_AF-A0A5N6MFI8-F1
#
_entry.id   AF-A0A5N6MFI8-F1
#
_cell.length_a   1.000
_cell.length_b   1.000
_cell.length_c   1.000
_cell.angle_alpha   90.00
_cell.angle_beta   90.00
_cell.angle_gamma   90.00
#
_symmetry.space_group_name_H-M   'P 1'
#
loop_
_entity.id
_entity.type
_entity.pdbx_description
1 polymer ?
#
loop_
_entity_poly.entity_id
_entity_poly.type
_entity_poly.pdbx_seq_one_letter_code
_entity_poly.pdbx_strand_id
1 'polypeptide(L)'
;MEGVMKFCPECGKQQEPGARFCAECGYAVGTGSGASAPRSPEYGPTEDRQFAAAGAPGQPPYGQPGRPGQGYARTGQPPYGQGYGQPGQPPYGQGYGQPGQPPYGQPNPQQRQWQQYPGNGPRGYGQAQTPTPARRPSAFAAIPAGDYVRDGLAVLALFASLFMTWTIGIGDYDEATKAGARVDVLLITFLSIFSVGITYLWRAGVFGPTVGYRRIQDIRLLANVPYILLVLVYFVLSMVSGFEEDSQRYLGSAVTFGLTGALLAAQPRRAEIAPGDVDHARHRRWLFVMLGIAGFAAFTTFAQIIQFPMRAQDYYTGAEGWMFLVLQSVAALLAVAVLALVALKIFLGSEPWRFVGAALGAGSAFLSVLALMGADSIAEGYFPGAAGFSLLFWMAFGAAASAPSVARTTERTAAAPADRLAALRPVLVLTLILVSALTVFIVIGLVQTLVEDYDGAAAWGVGLVLALLLAAATAAVPKLAARDARSVFVTGSVYAGAVFILSLILLALFRFSSAWRSSAPTPIDTVLSLAMLLTWVIPFVVLGVLWLDKAARAHFTSLASSGASGSGFAFDGMPARAQAPGIPTPGDLGAAQQQPFPQQAPAEEPAREPVREPVQTLIPAQGPAPAENQEAPGGEASEDTVQHAPAADPDAALLAEAADPATALVRLQELATHPRARVAVAANPSAYPALLAWLSQLGDPAVNEALGRRQS
;
A
#
# COMPACT_ATOMS: atom_id res chain seq x y z
N MET A 1 -33.27 8.10 -33.25
CA MET A 1 -33.31 8.26 -31.79
C MET A 1 -32.81 6.96 -31.19
N GLU A 2 -31.58 6.92 -30.69
CA GLU A 2 -31.05 5.78 -29.94
C GLU A 2 -30.41 6.34 -28.67
N GLY A 3 -30.91 5.89 -27.51
CA GLY A 3 -30.46 6.39 -26.22
C GLY A 3 -29.14 5.73 -25.83
N VAL A 4 -28.05 6.49 -25.80
CA VAL A 4 -26.77 6.03 -25.24
C VAL A 4 -27.00 5.68 -23.77
N MET A 5 -26.95 4.38 -23.45
CA MET A 5 -27.18 3.90 -22.09
C MET A 5 -26.04 4.37 -21.17
N LYS A 6 -26.37 5.17 -20.16
CA LYS A 6 -25.40 5.69 -19.19
C LYS A 6 -25.34 4.77 -17.99
N PHE A 7 -24.12 4.49 -17.54
CA PHE A 7 -23.86 3.78 -16.28
C PHE A 7 -23.39 4.77 -15.22
N CYS A 8 -23.76 4.54 -13.96
CA CYS A 8 -23.26 5.33 -12.84
C CYS A 8 -21.76 5.05 -12.64
N PRO A 9 -20.89 6.08 -12.55
CA PRO A 9 -19.45 5.87 -12.39
C PRO A 9 -19.03 5.30 -11.03
N GLU A 10 -19.87 5.43 -10.00
CA GLU A 10 -19.60 4.88 -8.65
C GLU A 10 -20.04 3.41 -8.50
N CYS A 11 -21.29 3.09 -8.86
CA CYS A 11 -21.86 1.75 -8.61
C CYS A 11 -22.00 0.87 -9.86
N GLY A 12 -21.67 1.39 -11.05
CA GLY A 12 -21.75 0.65 -12.33
C GLY A 12 -23.16 0.31 -12.81
N LYS A 13 -24.22 0.69 -12.09
CA LYS A 13 -25.62 0.41 -12.48
C LYS A 13 -26.06 1.30 -13.63
N GLN A 14 -26.84 0.72 -14.55
CA GLN A 14 -27.50 1.43 -15.64
C GLN A 14 -28.46 2.50 -15.09
N GLN A 15 -28.46 3.68 -15.71
CA GLN A 15 -29.31 4.82 -15.33
C GLN A 15 -30.40 5.06 -16.36
N GLU A 16 -31.56 5.53 -15.88
CA GLU A 16 -32.64 5.98 -16.76
C GLU A 16 -32.21 7.21 -17.57
N PRO A 17 -32.64 7.34 -18.83
CA PRO A 17 -32.30 8.49 -19.67
C PRO A 17 -32.81 9.81 -19.07
N GLY A 18 -31.90 10.60 -18.48
CA GLY A 18 -32.21 11.90 -17.88
C GLY A 18 -32.10 11.96 -16.36
N ALA A 19 -31.83 10.84 -15.68
CA ALA A 19 -31.63 10.81 -14.23
C ALA A 19 -30.46 11.73 -13.79
N ARG A 20 -30.73 12.65 -12.86
CA ARG A 20 -29.73 13.55 -12.26
C ARG A 20 -28.93 12.90 -11.12
N PHE A 21 -29.47 11.84 -10.53
CA PHE A 21 -28.85 11.08 -9.45
C PHE A 21 -29.05 9.59 -9.69
N CYS A 22 -28.12 8.78 -9.19
CA CYS A 22 -28.24 7.33 -9.24
C CYS A 22 -29.27 6.84 -8.22
N ALA A 23 -30.29 6.11 -8.67
CA ALA A 23 -31.33 5.55 -7.81
C ALA A 23 -30.79 4.54 -6.76
N GLU A 24 -29.65 3.89 -7.05
CA GLU A 24 -29.07 2.83 -6.21
C GLU A 24 -28.03 3.35 -5.20
N CYS A 25 -27.33 4.45 -5.49
CA CYS A 25 -26.24 4.95 -4.63
C CYS A 25 -26.24 6.48 -4.39
N GLY A 26 -27.24 7.21 -4.88
CA GLY A 26 -27.38 8.66 -4.69
C GLY A 26 -26.36 9.55 -5.44
N TYR A 27 -25.40 8.97 -6.18
CA TYR A 27 -24.37 9.74 -6.87
C TYR A 27 -24.93 10.67 -7.95
N ALA A 28 -24.49 11.93 -7.96
CA ALA A 28 -24.94 12.95 -8.91
C ALA A 28 -24.40 12.69 -10.33
N VAL A 29 -25.27 12.31 -11.25
CA VAL A 29 -24.95 12.10 -12.67
C VAL A 29 -25.19 13.38 -13.43
N GLY A 30 -24.14 14.19 -13.60
CA GLY A 30 -24.23 15.53 -14.19
C GLY A 30 -24.81 15.55 -15.61
N THR A 31 -25.76 16.44 -15.86
CA THR A 31 -26.18 16.85 -17.21
C THR A 31 -25.09 17.76 -17.79
N GLY A 32 -24.24 17.20 -18.66
CA GLY A 32 -22.99 17.85 -19.06
C GLY A 32 -23.14 19.11 -19.92
N SER A 33 -22.21 20.04 -19.73
CA SER A 33 -21.73 20.92 -20.80
C SER A 33 -20.75 20.14 -21.70
N GLY A 34 -20.83 20.36 -23.01
CA GLY A 34 -20.20 19.47 -23.99
C GLY A 34 -18.68 19.65 -24.15
N ALA A 35 -17.99 18.54 -24.35
CA ALA A 35 -16.67 18.49 -24.98
C ALA A 35 -16.67 17.35 -26.01
N SER A 36 -16.16 17.64 -27.22
CA SER A 36 -16.29 16.78 -28.41
C SER A 36 -15.53 15.47 -28.29
N ALA A 37 -16.13 14.36 -28.75
CA ALA A 37 -15.44 13.08 -28.89
C ALA A 37 -14.41 13.12 -30.05
N PRO A 38 -13.23 12.50 -29.90
CA PRO A 38 -12.32 12.28 -31.03
C PRO A 38 -12.88 11.19 -31.95
N ARG A 39 -12.89 11.46 -33.26
CA ARG A 39 -13.28 10.48 -34.29
C ARG A 39 -12.16 9.46 -34.53
N SER A 40 -12.53 8.20 -34.77
CA SER A 40 -11.64 7.18 -35.31
C SER A 40 -11.19 7.55 -36.74
N PRO A 41 -9.97 7.19 -37.17
CA PRO A 41 -9.53 7.40 -38.55
C PRO A 41 -10.07 6.30 -39.48
N GLU A 42 -10.73 6.72 -40.56
CA GLU A 42 -11.17 5.88 -41.68
C GLU A 42 -10.15 5.98 -42.84
N TYR A 43 -10.14 5.01 -43.76
CA TYR A 43 -8.99 4.70 -44.60
C TYR A 43 -9.13 5.18 -46.07
N GLY A 44 -8.10 5.88 -46.57
CA GLY A 44 -7.81 6.12 -48.00
C GLY A 44 -8.41 7.39 -48.63
N PRO A 45 -8.08 7.70 -49.91
CA PRO A 45 -6.98 7.20 -50.74
C PRO A 45 -5.93 8.29 -51.09
N THR A 46 -4.89 7.91 -51.83
CA THR A 46 -3.76 8.76 -52.28
C THR A 46 -3.99 9.39 -53.66
N GLU A 47 -3.59 10.66 -53.86
CA GLU A 47 -3.07 11.14 -55.17
C GLU A 47 -2.27 12.46 -55.09
N ASP A 48 -1.09 12.45 -55.72
CA ASP A 48 -0.25 13.51 -56.30
C ASP A 48 -0.30 15.00 -55.84
N ARG A 49 0.85 15.53 -55.40
CA ARG A 49 1.87 16.14 -56.31
C ARG A 49 3.19 16.54 -55.63
N GLN A 50 4.29 16.01 -56.19
CA GLN A 50 5.56 16.67 -56.55
C GLN A 50 6.07 17.86 -55.70
N PHE A 51 7.32 17.77 -55.20
CA PHE A 51 8.39 18.75 -55.56
C PHE A 51 9.82 18.20 -55.32
N ALA A 52 10.61 18.22 -56.41
CA ALA A 52 12.07 18.39 -56.55
C ALA A 52 13.10 17.57 -55.71
N ALA A 53 14.22 17.25 -56.37
CA ALA A 53 15.33 16.45 -55.84
C ALA A 53 16.69 17.17 -55.96
N ALA A 54 17.59 16.87 -55.02
CA ALA A 54 19.07 16.90 -55.11
C ALA A 54 19.62 16.34 -53.77
N GLY A 55 20.73 15.61 -53.67
CA GLY A 55 21.68 15.09 -54.67
C GLY A 55 22.96 14.69 -53.94
N ALA A 56 23.38 13.42 -54.00
CA ALA A 56 24.54 12.89 -53.27
C ALA A 56 25.52 12.19 -54.23
N PRO A 57 26.85 12.36 -54.09
CA PRO A 57 27.84 11.66 -54.92
C PRO A 57 28.79 10.71 -54.15
N GLY A 58 29.12 9.57 -54.78
CA GLY A 58 30.51 9.04 -54.76
C GLY A 58 30.81 7.70 -54.07
N GLN A 59 30.86 6.62 -54.85
CA GLN A 59 31.83 5.50 -54.68
C GLN A 59 32.98 5.66 -55.70
N PRO A 60 34.10 4.91 -55.59
CA PRO A 60 34.42 3.87 -56.60
C PRO A 60 35.19 2.62 -55.99
N PRO A 61 35.90 1.71 -56.71
CA PRO A 61 35.48 0.28 -56.78
C PRO A 61 36.65 -0.79 -56.70
N TYR A 62 36.50 -1.95 -57.39
CA TYR A 62 37.39 -3.13 -57.57
C TYR A 62 37.32 -4.24 -56.49
N GLY A 63 37.33 -5.56 -56.76
CA GLY A 63 37.29 -6.36 -58.02
C GLY A 63 37.21 -7.90 -57.75
N GLN A 64 36.89 -8.74 -58.75
CA GLN A 64 36.83 -10.23 -58.70
C GLN A 64 37.56 -10.88 -59.90
N PRO A 65 38.09 -12.12 -59.76
CA PRO A 65 37.48 -13.34 -60.36
C PRO A 65 37.65 -14.61 -59.46
N GLY A 66 37.06 -15.81 -59.67
CA GLY A 66 36.28 -16.41 -60.77
C GLY A 66 35.63 -17.78 -60.38
N ARG A 67 35.01 -18.47 -61.35
CA ARG A 67 34.17 -19.72 -61.24
C ARG A 67 34.82 -20.88 -62.05
N PRO A 68 34.25 -22.13 -62.25
CA PRO A 68 32.88 -22.70 -62.01
C PRO A 68 32.88 -24.10 -61.29
N GLY A 69 31.80 -24.90 -61.15
CA GLY A 69 30.36 -24.78 -61.45
C GLY A 69 29.55 -26.09 -61.21
N GLN A 70 28.28 -26.08 -61.68
CA GLN A 70 27.25 -27.16 -61.78
C GLN A 70 26.35 -27.39 -60.52
N GLY A 71 25.02 -27.60 -60.60
CA GLY A 71 24.04 -27.43 -61.70
C GLY A 71 22.69 -28.17 -61.45
N TYR A 72 21.53 -27.47 -61.62
CA TYR A 72 20.13 -28.00 -61.74
C TYR A 72 19.46 -28.63 -60.49
N ALA A 73 18.13 -28.61 -60.22
CA ALA A 73 16.93 -27.85 -60.65
C ALA A 73 15.81 -28.05 -59.55
N ARG A 74 14.93 -27.09 -59.15
CA ARG A 74 13.60 -26.69 -59.71
C ARG A 74 12.65 -27.87 -60.07
N THR A 75 11.31 -27.91 -59.84
CA THR A 75 10.26 -26.94 -59.37
C THR A 75 8.90 -27.67 -59.14
N GLY A 76 7.92 -27.08 -58.41
CA GLY A 76 6.46 -27.41 -58.62
C GLY A 76 5.50 -27.26 -57.41
N GLN A 77 4.37 -26.57 -57.58
CA GLN A 77 3.24 -26.35 -56.62
C GLN A 77 1.90 -26.97 -57.19
N PRO A 78 0.67 -26.74 -56.66
CA PRO A 78 0.12 -26.55 -55.30
C PRO A 78 -0.93 -27.70 -55.01
N PRO A 79 -2.28 -27.58 -54.79
CA PRO A 79 -3.16 -26.60 -54.08
C PRO A 79 -4.33 -27.15 -53.19
N TYR A 80 -5.01 -26.24 -52.46
CA TYR A 80 -6.39 -26.22 -51.88
C TYR A 80 -6.84 -27.16 -50.72
N GLY A 81 -7.58 -26.58 -49.75
CA GLY A 81 -8.78 -27.23 -49.16
C GLY A 81 -9.03 -27.22 -47.63
N GLN A 82 -9.73 -26.19 -47.12
CA GLN A 82 -10.63 -26.13 -45.93
C GLN A 82 -10.48 -27.03 -44.67
N GLY A 83 -10.68 -26.42 -43.48
CA GLY A 83 -11.67 -26.92 -42.49
C GLY A 83 -11.23 -27.27 -41.06
N TYR A 84 -11.67 -26.47 -40.07
CA TYR A 84 -11.97 -26.78 -38.64
C TYR A 84 -10.84 -27.39 -37.74
N GLY A 85 -10.66 -27.05 -36.48
CA GLY A 85 -11.60 -27.05 -35.36
C GLY A 85 -10.94 -27.75 -34.14
N GLN A 86 -11.22 -27.30 -32.92
CA GLN A 86 -10.55 -27.74 -31.67
C GLN A 86 -10.73 -29.25 -31.33
N PRO A 87 -9.78 -29.90 -30.63
CA PRO A 87 -9.98 -31.24 -30.10
C PRO A 87 -10.82 -31.23 -28.80
N GLY A 88 -11.98 -31.90 -28.87
CA GLY A 88 -12.84 -32.24 -27.73
C GLY A 88 -12.68 -33.71 -27.28
N GLN A 89 -13.27 -34.01 -26.12
CA GLN A 89 -13.21 -35.26 -25.34
C GLN A 89 -13.46 -36.59 -26.11
N PRO A 90 -12.91 -37.73 -25.65
CA PRO A 90 -13.18 -39.06 -26.21
C PRO A 90 -14.48 -39.72 -25.67
N PRO A 91 -15.27 -40.40 -26.52
CA PRO A 91 -16.42 -41.24 -26.12
C PRO A 91 -16.11 -42.76 -26.10
N TYR A 92 -17.04 -43.55 -25.54
CA TYR A 92 -16.96 -45.00 -25.31
C TYR A 92 -17.31 -45.87 -26.56
N GLY A 93 -16.81 -47.12 -26.60
CA GLY A 93 -17.19 -48.11 -27.64
C GLY A 93 -16.83 -49.59 -27.36
N GLN A 94 -17.82 -50.34 -26.83
CA GLN A 94 -18.09 -51.80 -26.84
C GLN A 94 -17.04 -52.89 -27.24
N GLY A 95 -16.98 -53.96 -26.42
CA GLY A 95 -17.44 -55.31 -26.86
C GLY A 95 -16.44 -56.47 -27.01
N TYR A 96 -16.75 -57.61 -26.35
CA TYR A 96 -16.65 -59.04 -26.78
C TYR A 96 -16.05 -60.01 -25.73
N GLY A 97 -16.73 -61.16 -25.53
CA GLY A 97 -16.12 -62.41 -25.01
C GLY A 97 -16.58 -62.92 -23.63
N GLN A 98 -17.42 -63.96 -23.61
CA GLN A 98 -17.67 -64.85 -22.46
C GLN A 98 -17.65 -66.31 -22.96
N PRO A 99 -17.33 -67.31 -22.11
CA PRO A 99 -18.10 -68.56 -22.17
C PRO A 99 -18.32 -69.31 -20.82
N GLY A 100 -19.57 -69.76 -20.59
CA GLY A 100 -19.97 -70.88 -19.70
C GLY A 100 -20.00 -70.62 -18.18
N GLN A 101 -20.84 -71.27 -17.35
CA GLN A 101 -21.95 -72.23 -17.54
C GLN A 101 -22.89 -72.19 -16.28
N PRO A 102 -24.02 -72.95 -16.14
CA PRO A 102 -25.28 -72.42 -15.57
C PRO A 102 -25.80 -73.18 -14.29
N PRO A 103 -27.12 -73.40 -14.05
CA PRO A 103 -28.09 -72.45 -13.48
C PRO A 103 -28.97 -72.99 -12.30
N TYR A 104 -29.43 -72.11 -11.39
CA TYR A 104 -30.68 -72.25 -10.59
C TYR A 104 -31.07 -70.87 -10.05
N GLY A 105 -32.33 -70.40 -10.00
CA GLY A 105 -33.60 -70.85 -10.58
C GLY A 105 -34.69 -69.82 -10.24
N GLN A 106 -35.54 -69.44 -11.20
CA GLN A 106 -36.69 -68.54 -10.97
C GLN A 106 -37.99 -69.34 -10.78
N PRO A 107 -38.96 -68.76 -10.06
CA PRO A 107 -40.33 -68.71 -10.58
C PRO A 107 -40.75 -67.29 -11.00
N ASN A 108 -41.50 -67.20 -12.10
CA ASN A 108 -42.02 -65.98 -12.71
C ASN A 108 -43.32 -65.50 -12.01
N PRO A 109 -43.82 -64.27 -12.25
CA PRO A 109 -44.92 -63.67 -11.48
C PRO A 109 -46.30 -64.00 -12.04
N GLN A 110 -47.33 -64.01 -11.19
CA GLN A 110 -48.73 -63.92 -11.60
C GLN A 110 -49.56 -62.98 -10.71
N GLN A 111 -49.99 -61.88 -11.33
CA GLN A 111 -51.34 -61.30 -11.28
C GLN A 111 -52.14 -61.38 -9.96
N ARG A 112 -52.47 -60.20 -9.40
CA ARG A 112 -53.86 -59.88 -9.06
C ARG A 112 -54.22 -58.46 -9.48
N GLN A 113 -55.51 -58.25 -9.69
CA GLN A 113 -56.11 -57.19 -10.49
C GLN A 113 -57.11 -56.41 -9.64
N TRP A 114 -57.32 -55.13 -9.96
CA TRP A 114 -58.37 -54.24 -9.45
C TRP A 114 -58.34 -53.82 -7.97
N GLN A 115 -58.24 -52.51 -7.73
CA GLN A 115 -59.42 -51.70 -7.38
C GLN A 115 -59.08 -50.20 -7.47
N GLN A 116 -59.89 -49.44 -8.22
CA GLN A 116 -59.82 -47.98 -8.23
C GLN A 116 -60.61 -47.44 -7.02
N TYR A 117 -59.96 -46.62 -6.20
CA TYR A 117 -60.62 -45.77 -5.20
C TYR A 117 -60.12 -44.32 -5.40
N PRO A 118 -61.00 -43.32 -5.52
CA PRO A 118 -60.59 -41.92 -5.53
C PRO A 118 -60.29 -41.47 -4.10
N GLY A 119 -59.01 -41.35 -3.75
CA GLY A 119 -58.57 -40.99 -2.40
C GLY A 119 -57.32 -40.11 -2.40
N ASN A 120 -57.51 -38.86 -1.97
CA ASN A 120 -56.51 -37.84 -1.61
C ASN A 120 -55.03 -38.18 -1.82
N GLY A 121 -54.40 -37.50 -2.79
CA GLY A 121 -52.97 -37.60 -3.04
C GLY A 121 -52.11 -37.26 -1.81
N PRO A 122 -51.10 -38.08 -1.47
CA PRO A 122 -50.13 -37.73 -0.44
C PRO A 122 -49.37 -36.46 -0.83
N ARG A 123 -49.19 -35.56 0.14
CA ARG A 123 -48.36 -34.36 -0.02
C ARG A 123 -46.98 -34.77 -0.51
N GLY A 124 -46.53 -34.13 -1.60
CA GLY A 124 -45.16 -34.33 -2.08
C GLY A 124 -44.17 -33.95 -0.99
N TYR A 125 -43.42 -34.93 -0.49
CA TYR A 125 -42.21 -34.65 0.28
C TYR A 125 -41.26 -33.93 -0.67
N GLY A 126 -41.08 -32.62 -0.46
CA GLY A 126 -40.08 -31.85 -1.18
C GLY A 126 -38.75 -32.57 -1.02
N GLN A 127 -38.11 -32.95 -2.12
CA GLN A 127 -36.78 -33.54 -2.07
C GLN A 127 -35.88 -32.56 -1.33
N ALA A 128 -35.32 -32.99 -0.20
CA ALA A 128 -34.30 -32.23 0.48
C ALA A 128 -33.16 -32.04 -0.52
N GLN A 129 -33.01 -30.81 -1.01
CA GLN A 129 -31.92 -30.46 -1.91
C GLN A 129 -30.62 -30.76 -1.17
N THR A 130 -29.93 -31.83 -1.56
CA THR A 130 -28.61 -32.14 -1.02
C THR A 130 -27.75 -30.89 -1.21
N PRO A 131 -27.25 -30.26 -0.13
CA PRO A 131 -26.54 -29.01 -0.26
C PRO A 131 -25.34 -29.22 -1.16
N THR A 132 -25.36 -28.55 -2.32
CA THR A 132 -24.30 -28.64 -3.32
C THR A 132 -22.97 -28.40 -2.60
N PRO A 133 -21.99 -29.33 -2.66
CA PRO A 133 -20.80 -29.25 -1.84
C PRO A 133 -20.10 -27.91 -2.13
N ALA A 134 -20.08 -27.03 -1.13
CA ALA A 134 -19.58 -25.68 -1.28
C ALA A 134 -18.16 -25.74 -1.84
N ARG A 135 -17.98 -25.18 -3.04
CA ARG A 135 -16.72 -25.27 -3.78
C ARG A 135 -15.63 -24.66 -2.91
N ARG A 136 -14.67 -25.48 -2.46
CA ARG A 136 -13.57 -25.01 -1.59
C ARG A 136 -12.94 -23.76 -2.24
N PRO A 137 -12.88 -22.62 -1.55
CA PRO A 137 -12.28 -21.41 -2.14
C PRO A 137 -10.84 -21.72 -2.54
N SER A 138 -10.41 -21.20 -3.69
CA SER A 138 -9.07 -21.50 -4.20
C SER A 138 -8.00 -20.96 -3.24
N ALA A 139 -6.84 -21.63 -3.20
CA ALA A 139 -5.71 -21.22 -2.35
C ALA A 139 -5.21 -19.79 -2.63
N PHE A 140 -5.61 -19.20 -3.76
CA PHE A 140 -5.28 -17.86 -4.24
C PHE A 140 -6.41 -16.82 -4.08
N ALA A 141 -7.64 -17.27 -3.77
CA ALA A 141 -8.79 -16.38 -3.59
C ALA A 141 -8.59 -15.41 -2.41
N ALA A 142 -9.04 -14.17 -2.55
CA ALA A 142 -8.96 -13.12 -1.53
C ALA A 142 -7.53 -12.80 -0.99
N ILE A 143 -6.46 -13.12 -1.74
CA ILE A 143 -5.12 -12.60 -1.45
C ILE A 143 -4.98 -11.20 -2.08
N PRO A 144 -4.64 -10.15 -1.31
CA PRO A 144 -4.42 -8.82 -1.88
C PRO A 144 -3.24 -8.79 -2.86
N ALA A 145 -3.35 -8.02 -3.95
CA ALA A 145 -2.25 -7.86 -4.93
C ALA A 145 -0.90 -7.49 -4.29
N GLY A 146 -0.92 -6.70 -3.21
CA GLY A 146 0.29 -6.31 -2.47
C GLY A 146 0.98 -7.44 -1.70
N ASP A 147 0.35 -8.59 -1.49
CA ASP A 147 1.00 -9.78 -0.92
C ASP A 147 1.80 -10.51 -2.02
N TYR A 148 1.20 -10.72 -3.21
CA TYR A 148 1.91 -11.26 -4.38
C TYR A 148 3.12 -10.41 -4.79
N VAL A 149 3.01 -9.08 -4.76
CA VAL A 149 4.15 -8.18 -5.04
C VAL A 149 5.28 -8.37 -4.01
N ARG A 150 4.96 -8.57 -2.73
CA ARG A 150 5.99 -8.86 -1.70
C ARG A 150 6.64 -10.22 -1.89
N ASP A 151 5.85 -11.23 -2.25
CA ASP A 151 6.36 -12.58 -2.53
C ASP A 151 7.29 -12.57 -3.75
N GLY A 152 6.91 -11.88 -4.83
CA GLY A 152 7.75 -11.66 -6.00
C GLY A 152 9.04 -10.91 -5.67
N LEU A 153 8.96 -9.80 -4.92
CA LEU A 153 10.14 -9.05 -4.48
C LEU A 153 11.06 -9.85 -3.56
N ALA A 154 10.52 -10.71 -2.69
CA ALA A 154 11.32 -11.60 -1.84
C ALA A 154 12.14 -12.59 -2.68
N VAL A 155 11.48 -13.27 -3.64
CA VAL A 155 12.14 -14.23 -4.54
C VAL A 155 13.14 -13.53 -5.46
N LEU A 156 12.80 -12.37 -6.03
CA LEU A 156 13.71 -11.59 -6.87
C LEU A 156 14.96 -11.15 -6.11
N ALA A 157 14.83 -10.68 -4.87
CA ALA A 157 15.97 -10.27 -4.05
C ALA A 157 16.86 -11.46 -3.66
N LEU A 158 16.27 -12.58 -3.22
CA LEU A 158 17.00 -13.81 -2.91
C LEU A 158 17.72 -14.38 -4.15
N PHE A 159 17.07 -14.35 -5.32
CA PHE A 159 17.68 -14.83 -6.57
C PHE A 159 18.78 -13.89 -7.07
N ALA A 160 18.57 -12.57 -7.05
CA ALA A 160 19.59 -11.59 -7.42
C ALA A 160 20.84 -11.70 -6.53
N SER A 161 20.65 -11.93 -5.23
CA SER A 161 21.74 -12.17 -4.27
C SER A 161 22.70 -13.27 -4.72
N LEU A 162 22.23 -14.34 -5.37
CA LEU A 162 23.08 -15.47 -5.80
C LEU A 162 24.13 -15.08 -6.86
N PHE A 163 23.86 -14.05 -7.66
CA PHE A 163 24.79 -13.58 -8.71
C PHE A 163 25.79 -12.54 -8.20
N MET A 164 25.62 -12.07 -6.97
CA MET A 164 26.39 -10.99 -6.36
C MET A 164 27.54 -11.52 -5.49
N THR A 165 28.49 -10.64 -5.20
CA THR A 165 29.61 -10.91 -4.29
C THR A 165 29.10 -11.04 -2.85
N TRP A 166 29.45 -12.15 -2.20
CA TRP A 166 29.09 -12.48 -0.82
C TRP A 166 30.16 -12.04 0.18
N THR A 167 31.42 -12.38 -0.09
CA THR A 167 32.57 -11.82 0.61
C THR A 167 33.55 -11.20 -0.36
N ILE A 168 34.10 -10.06 0.04
CA ILE A 168 35.28 -9.44 -0.58
C ILE A 168 36.43 -9.66 0.39
N GLY A 169 37.56 -10.18 -0.06
CA GLY A 169 38.77 -10.28 0.74
C GLY A 169 39.88 -9.38 0.18
N ILE A 170 40.82 -9.00 1.04
CA ILE A 170 42.03 -8.22 0.71
C ILE A 170 43.21 -8.94 1.36
N GLY A 171 44.39 -8.90 0.71
CA GLY A 171 45.61 -9.55 1.19
C GLY A 171 45.55 -11.07 1.03
N ASP A 172 45.93 -11.82 2.07
CA ASP A 172 45.87 -13.30 2.09
C ASP A 172 44.46 -13.89 1.86
N TYR A 173 43.42 -13.06 1.79
CA TYR A 173 42.04 -13.45 1.47
C TYR A 173 41.61 -13.12 0.02
N ASP A 174 42.56 -13.08 -0.92
CA ASP A 174 42.47 -12.53 -2.29
C ASP A 174 41.34 -13.07 -3.22
N GLU A 175 40.44 -13.93 -2.74
CA GLU A 175 39.30 -14.46 -3.49
C GLU A 175 37.97 -13.78 -3.08
N ALA A 176 37.48 -12.88 -3.92
CA ALA A 176 36.10 -12.39 -3.84
C ALA A 176 35.11 -13.51 -4.21
N THR A 177 34.33 -14.00 -3.24
CA THR A 177 33.42 -15.14 -3.44
C THR A 177 32.01 -14.69 -3.85
N LYS A 178 31.44 -15.29 -4.90
CA LYS A 178 30.03 -15.08 -5.28
C LYS A 178 29.11 -15.94 -4.43
N ALA A 179 27.96 -15.41 -4.04
CA ALA A 179 26.99 -16.11 -3.19
C ALA A 179 26.56 -17.48 -3.76
N GLY A 180 26.25 -17.56 -5.06
CA GLY A 180 25.85 -18.80 -5.73
C GLY A 180 26.96 -19.84 -5.89
N ALA A 181 28.22 -19.49 -5.64
CA ALA A 181 29.34 -20.43 -5.61
C ALA A 181 29.50 -21.14 -4.26
N ARG A 182 28.79 -20.71 -3.20
CA ARG A 182 28.95 -21.24 -1.84
C ARG A 182 27.75 -22.08 -1.45
N VAL A 183 28.00 -23.35 -1.10
CA VAL A 183 26.94 -24.33 -0.81
C VAL A 183 26.13 -23.95 0.44
N ASP A 184 26.79 -23.38 1.46
CA ASP A 184 26.15 -22.86 2.67
C ASP A 184 25.13 -21.75 2.34
N VAL A 185 25.53 -20.76 1.54
CA VAL A 185 24.68 -19.64 1.11
C VAL A 185 23.56 -20.11 0.18
N LEU A 186 23.86 -21.00 -0.76
CA LEU A 186 22.90 -21.52 -1.74
C LEU A 186 21.76 -22.31 -1.06
N LEU A 187 22.08 -23.17 -0.09
CA LEU A 187 21.08 -23.96 0.63
C LEU A 187 20.14 -23.09 1.49
N ILE A 188 20.66 -22.10 2.25
CA ILE A 188 19.81 -21.18 3.01
C ILE A 188 18.95 -20.29 2.10
N THR A 189 19.47 -19.92 0.92
CA THR A 189 18.74 -19.07 -0.02
C THR A 189 17.56 -19.82 -0.61
N PHE A 190 17.73 -21.09 -0.98
CA PHE A 190 16.62 -21.93 -1.41
C PHE A 190 15.61 -22.17 -0.28
N LEU A 191 16.03 -22.40 0.97
CA LEU A 191 15.12 -22.50 2.11
C LEU A 191 14.27 -21.22 2.28
N SER A 192 14.88 -20.04 2.19
CA SER A 192 14.18 -18.75 2.20
C SER A 192 13.22 -18.59 1.03
N ILE A 193 13.60 -18.99 -0.20
CA ILE A 193 12.71 -18.97 -1.38
C ILE A 193 11.50 -19.89 -1.17
N PHE A 194 11.72 -21.15 -0.74
CA PHE A 194 10.62 -22.08 -0.46
C PHE A 194 9.71 -21.60 0.68
N SER A 195 10.24 -20.84 1.64
CA SER A 195 9.43 -20.28 2.75
C SER A 195 8.31 -19.33 2.29
N VAL A 196 8.47 -18.70 1.11
CA VAL A 196 7.43 -17.87 0.47
C VAL A 196 6.20 -18.71 0.09
N GLY A 197 6.41 -19.96 -0.32
CA GLY A 197 5.35 -20.89 -0.73
C GLY A 197 4.43 -21.36 0.40
N ILE A 198 4.84 -21.23 1.66
CA ILE A 198 4.17 -21.85 2.82
C ILE A 198 2.73 -21.32 3.00
N THR A 199 2.47 -20.03 2.73
CA THR A 199 1.12 -19.46 2.75
C THR A 199 0.18 -20.18 1.77
N TYR A 200 0.66 -20.46 0.57
CA TYR A 200 -0.14 -21.07 -0.48
C TYR A 200 -0.39 -22.56 -0.20
N LEU A 201 0.62 -23.28 0.31
CA LEU A 201 0.47 -24.66 0.78
C LEU A 201 -0.54 -24.76 1.92
N TRP A 202 -0.50 -23.82 2.87
CA TRP A 202 -1.49 -23.73 3.94
C TRP A 202 -2.91 -23.48 3.43
N ARG A 203 -3.08 -22.49 2.54
CA ARG A 203 -4.40 -22.17 1.96
C ARG A 203 -4.92 -23.25 1.00
N ALA A 204 -4.05 -24.11 0.48
CA ALA A 204 -4.41 -25.34 -0.22
C ALA A 204 -4.80 -26.50 0.71
N GLY A 205 -4.62 -26.34 2.04
CA GLY A 205 -4.99 -27.34 3.06
C GLY A 205 -3.92 -28.38 3.36
N VAL A 206 -2.68 -28.22 2.87
CA VAL A 206 -1.59 -29.21 3.00
C VAL A 206 -1.25 -29.54 4.46
N PHE A 207 -1.34 -28.56 5.36
CA PHE A 207 -1.04 -28.73 6.79
C PHE A 207 -2.23 -29.20 7.65
N GLY A 208 -3.40 -29.44 7.04
CA GLY A 208 -4.62 -29.81 7.76
C GLY A 208 -5.27 -28.66 8.56
N PRO A 209 -6.44 -28.91 9.17
CA PRO A 209 -7.25 -27.87 9.83
C PRO A 209 -6.70 -27.42 11.19
N THR A 210 -5.77 -28.17 11.79
CA THR A 210 -5.19 -27.87 13.12
C THR A 210 -4.10 -26.80 13.08
N VAL A 211 -3.66 -26.38 11.88
CA VAL A 211 -2.62 -25.36 11.70
C VAL A 211 -3.29 -24.03 11.36
N GLY A 212 -3.50 -23.20 12.38
CA GLY A 212 -3.99 -21.83 12.23
C GLY A 212 -2.93 -20.87 11.67
N TYR A 213 -3.38 -19.70 11.18
CA TYR A 213 -2.55 -18.69 10.52
C TYR A 213 -1.33 -18.24 11.37
N ARG A 214 -1.49 -18.17 12.70
CA ARG A 214 -0.40 -17.81 13.64
C ARG A 214 0.79 -18.76 13.53
N ARG A 215 0.53 -20.07 13.42
CA ARG A 215 1.58 -21.10 13.32
C ARG A 215 2.29 -21.01 11.98
N ILE A 216 1.58 -20.69 10.89
CA ILE A 216 2.19 -20.46 9.57
C ILE A 216 3.18 -19.29 9.60
N GLN A 217 2.80 -18.18 10.22
CA GLN A 217 3.69 -17.02 10.38
C GLN A 217 4.95 -17.36 11.19
N ASP A 218 4.82 -18.18 12.25
CA ASP A 218 5.99 -18.61 13.03
C ASP A 218 6.87 -19.61 12.25
N ILE A 219 6.29 -20.55 11.47
CA ILE A 219 7.04 -21.44 10.59
C ILE A 219 7.84 -20.63 9.55
N ARG A 220 7.23 -19.63 8.92
CA ARG A 220 7.92 -18.74 7.97
C ARG A 220 9.05 -17.94 8.60
N LEU A 221 8.82 -17.42 9.81
CA LEU A 221 9.85 -16.71 10.57
C LEU A 221 11.03 -17.64 10.85
N LEU A 222 10.76 -18.84 11.38
CA LEU A 222 11.77 -19.87 11.68
C LEU A 222 12.54 -20.32 10.42
N ALA A 223 11.87 -20.51 9.28
CA ALA A 223 12.51 -20.90 8.03
C ALA A 223 13.55 -19.88 7.52
N ASN A 224 13.48 -18.62 7.95
CA ASN A 224 14.42 -17.56 7.58
C ASN A 224 15.47 -17.26 8.68
N VAL A 225 15.37 -17.87 9.87
CA VAL A 225 16.39 -17.74 10.94
C VAL A 225 17.77 -18.24 10.48
N PRO A 226 17.92 -19.38 9.76
CA PRO A 226 19.23 -19.82 9.26
C PRO A 226 19.91 -18.79 8.36
N TYR A 227 19.15 -18.02 7.58
CA TYR A 227 19.69 -16.96 6.73
C TYR A 227 20.30 -15.83 7.57
N ILE A 228 19.56 -15.37 8.58
CA ILE A 228 20.00 -14.32 9.51
C ILE A 228 21.24 -14.78 10.29
N LEU A 229 21.26 -16.05 10.75
CA LEU A 229 22.41 -16.62 11.45
C LEU A 229 23.66 -16.69 10.57
N LEU A 230 23.55 -17.08 9.29
CA LEU A 230 24.71 -17.11 8.40
C LEU A 230 25.28 -15.70 8.16
N VAL A 231 24.41 -14.71 7.96
CA VAL A 231 24.82 -13.30 7.85
C VAL A 231 25.52 -12.82 9.13
N LEU A 232 25.02 -13.18 10.32
CA LEU A 232 25.67 -12.87 11.59
C LEU A 232 27.04 -13.54 11.74
N VAL A 233 27.20 -14.80 11.31
CA VAL A 233 28.50 -15.49 11.33
C VAL A 233 29.51 -14.80 10.42
N TYR A 234 29.16 -14.51 9.15
CA TYR A 234 30.06 -13.81 8.25
C TYR A 234 30.33 -12.36 8.69
N PHE A 235 29.36 -11.70 9.33
CA PHE A 235 29.59 -10.41 9.96
C PHE A 235 30.64 -10.49 11.07
N VAL A 236 30.54 -11.46 11.99
CA VAL A 236 31.55 -11.65 13.06
C VAL A 236 32.92 -11.94 12.46
N LEU A 237 33.01 -12.80 11.43
CA LEU A 237 34.27 -13.06 10.72
C LEU A 237 34.84 -11.79 10.08
N SER A 238 33.99 -10.96 9.45
CA SER A 238 34.39 -9.67 8.89
C SER A 238 34.91 -8.72 9.96
N MET A 239 34.21 -8.61 11.10
CA MET A 239 34.63 -7.77 12.23
C MET A 239 35.95 -8.26 12.85
N VAL A 240 36.17 -9.57 13.00
CA VAL A 240 37.44 -10.11 13.54
C VAL A 240 38.59 -9.84 12.58
N SER A 241 38.46 -10.17 11.29
CA SER A 241 39.46 -9.83 10.27
C SER A 241 39.67 -8.32 10.12
N GLY A 242 38.74 -7.51 10.62
CA GLY A 242 38.85 -6.06 10.63
C GLY A 242 39.96 -5.51 11.53
N PHE A 243 40.57 -6.34 12.38
CA PHE A 243 41.73 -6.03 13.23
C PHE A 243 43.04 -6.67 12.72
N GLU A 244 43.00 -7.41 11.61
CA GLU A 244 44.18 -7.98 10.96
C GLU A 244 44.82 -6.93 10.03
N GLU A 245 46.14 -6.77 10.13
CA GLU A 245 46.92 -5.73 9.45
C GLU A 245 47.05 -6.01 7.95
N ASP A 246 47.50 -7.22 7.59
CA ASP A 246 47.80 -7.61 6.20
C ASP A 246 46.60 -8.19 5.43
N SER A 247 45.52 -8.61 6.10
CA SER A 247 44.41 -9.31 5.43
C SER A 247 43.04 -8.98 6.04
N GLN A 248 42.03 -8.70 5.22
CA GLN A 248 40.68 -8.38 5.71
C GLN A 248 39.57 -9.04 4.91
N ARG A 249 38.40 -9.26 5.52
CA ARG A 249 37.19 -9.77 4.88
C ARG A 249 36.01 -8.82 5.11
N TYR A 250 35.24 -8.58 4.05
CA TYR A 250 34.07 -7.70 4.05
C TYR A 250 32.84 -8.40 3.50
N LEU A 251 31.67 -7.95 3.95
CA LEU A 251 30.38 -8.41 3.42
C LEU A 251 30.09 -7.71 2.10
N GLY A 252 29.88 -8.48 1.04
CA GLY A 252 29.52 -7.96 -0.27
C GLY A 252 28.02 -7.65 -0.43
N SER A 253 27.67 -7.03 -1.56
CA SER A 253 26.31 -6.58 -1.87
C SER A 253 25.26 -7.70 -1.90
N ALA A 254 25.66 -8.97 -2.05
CA ALA A 254 24.74 -10.11 -1.93
C ALA A 254 24.04 -10.13 -0.57
N VAL A 255 24.72 -9.75 0.52
CA VAL A 255 24.12 -9.71 1.86
C VAL A 255 22.96 -8.71 1.91
N THR A 256 23.10 -7.54 1.27
CA THR A 256 22.06 -6.50 1.18
C THR A 256 20.77 -7.06 0.58
N PHE A 257 20.86 -7.73 -0.59
CA PHE A 257 19.71 -8.31 -1.28
C PHE A 257 19.18 -9.57 -0.56
N GLY A 258 20.07 -10.44 -0.12
CA GLY A 258 19.76 -11.70 0.54
C GLY A 258 19.01 -11.51 1.86
N LEU A 259 19.54 -10.66 2.76
CA LEU A 259 18.90 -10.32 4.02
C LEU A 259 17.55 -9.64 3.79
N THR A 260 17.45 -8.75 2.80
CA THR A 260 16.20 -8.10 2.40
C THR A 260 15.16 -9.12 1.93
N GLY A 261 15.56 -10.04 1.06
CA GLY A 261 14.68 -11.09 0.54
C GLY A 261 14.23 -12.08 1.62
N ALA A 262 15.13 -12.48 2.54
CA ALA A 262 14.80 -13.33 3.69
C ALA A 262 13.84 -12.62 4.67
N LEU A 263 14.04 -11.33 4.94
CA LEU A 263 13.12 -10.53 5.75
C LEU A 263 11.76 -10.37 5.07
N LEU A 264 11.72 -10.12 3.75
CA LEU A 264 10.47 -10.10 3.00
C LEU A 264 9.78 -11.48 3.01
N ALA A 265 10.51 -12.59 2.92
CA ALA A 265 9.95 -13.94 2.97
C ALA A 265 9.39 -14.31 4.36
N ALA A 266 10.04 -13.84 5.44
CA ALA A 266 9.66 -14.04 6.84
C ALA A 266 8.41 -13.25 7.29
N GLN A 267 8.04 -12.18 6.59
CA GLN A 267 6.92 -11.32 6.99
C GLN A 267 5.55 -12.03 6.97
N PRO A 268 4.63 -11.69 7.89
CA PRO A 268 3.23 -12.09 7.78
C PRO A 268 2.57 -11.37 6.60
N ARG A 269 1.73 -12.08 5.84
CA ARG A 269 0.94 -11.54 4.73
C ARG A 269 -0.34 -10.88 5.23
N ARG A 270 -0.91 -9.94 4.48
CA ARG A 270 -2.20 -9.31 4.84
C ARG A 270 -3.32 -10.34 4.95
N ALA A 271 -3.30 -11.37 4.09
CA ALA A 271 -4.20 -12.52 4.17
C ALA A 271 -4.05 -13.37 5.46
N GLU A 272 -2.95 -13.20 6.21
CA GLU A 272 -2.66 -13.91 7.47
C GLU A 272 -2.86 -13.00 8.70
N ILE A 273 -3.31 -11.75 8.53
CA ILE A 273 -3.44 -10.79 9.64
C ILE A 273 -4.91 -10.62 10.02
N ALA A 274 -5.23 -10.96 11.27
CA ALA A 274 -6.52 -10.68 11.87
C ALA A 274 -6.88 -9.17 11.75
N PRO A 275 -8.14 -8.83 11.42
CA PRO A 275 -8.69 -7.50 11.68
C PRO A 275 -8.65 -7.09 13.17
N GLY A 276 -8.62 -5.78 13.44
CA GLY A 276 -8.58 -5.24 14.82
C GLY A 276 -7.24 -5.47 15.54
N ASP A 277 -7.26 -5.32 16.87
CA ASP A 277 -6.06 -5.39 17.72
C ASP A 277 -5.72 -6.80 18.26
N VAL A 278 -6.38 -7.85 17.77
CA VAL A 278 -6.31 -9.23 18.29
C VAL A 278 -4.87 -9.78 18.35
N ASP A 279 -4.00 -9.39 17.41
CA ASP A 279 -2.61 -9.82 17.31
C ASP A 279 -1.59 -8.71 17.67
N HIS A 280 -1.98 -7.70 18.45
CA HIS A 280 -1.14 -6.52 18.70
C HIS A 280 0.30 -6.85 19.15
N ALA A 281 0.48 -7.80 20.07
CA ALA A 281 1.82 -8.24 20.51
C ALA A 281 2.65 -8.89 19.39
N ARG A 282 2.00 -9.63 18.47
CA ARG A 282 2.65 -10.20 17.28
C ARG A 282 3.00 -9.12 16.26
N HIS A 283 2.17 -8.09 16.12
CA HIS A 283 2.49 -6.96 15.24
C HIS A 283 3.71 -6.17 15.74
N ARG A 284 3.82 -5.93 17.05
CA ARG A 284 4.98 -5.24 17.66
C ARG A 284 6.31 -5.96 17.43
N ARG A 285 6.34 -7.29 17.22
CA ARG A 285 7.59 -8.01 16.87
C ARG A 285 8.31 -7.38 15.68
N TRP A 286 7.59 -6.93 14.66
CA TRP A 286 8.21 -6.32 13.47
C TRP A 286 8.75 -4.90 13.72
N LEU A 287 8.25 -4.18 14.73
CA LEU A 287 8.87 -2.94 15.21
C LEU A 287 10.22 -3.23 15.89
N PHE A 288 10.31 -4.33 16.65
CA PHE A 288 11.58 -4.74 17.26
C PHE A 288 12.58 -5.30 16.25
N VAL A 289 12.13 -6.01 15.20
CA VAL A 289 13.00 -6.38 14.06
C VAL A 289 13.54 -5.14 13.35
N MET A 290 12.68 -4.14 13.09
CA MET A 290 13.08 -2.83 12.55
C MET A 290 14.15 -2.12 13.39
N LEU A 291 13.91 -2.00 14.70
CA LEU A 291 14.86 -1.41 15.64
C LEU A 291 16.15 -2.23 15.75
N GLY A 292 16.05 -3.55 15.69
CA GLY A 292 17.20 -4.46 15.68
C GLY A 292 18.09 -4.25 14.46
N ILE A 293 17.52 -4.07 13.26
CA ILE A 293 18.30 -3.76 12.04
C ILE A 293 18.98 -2.40 12.15
N ALA A 294 18.28 -1.37 12.65
CA ALA A 294 18.88 -0.04 12.86
C ALA A 294 19.98 -0.05 13.94
N GLY A 295 19.78 -0.77 15.04
CA GLY A 295 20.77 -0.95 16.10
C GLY A 295 21.97 -1.79 15.66
N PHE A 296 21.75 -2.80 14.81
CA PHE A 296 22.84 -3.58 14.21
C PHE A 296 23.66 -2.72 13.24
N ALA A 297 23.01 -1.89 12.41
CA ALA A 297 23.71 -0.90 11.57
C ALA A 297 24.51 0.10 12.42
N ALA A 298 23.98 0.55 13.57
CA ALA A 298 24.74 1.37 14.52
C ALA A 298 25.99 0.65 15.06
N PHE A 299 25.83 -0.62 15.42
CA PHE A 299 26.95 -1.45 15.90
C PHE A 299 28.01 -1.67 14.82
N THR A 300 27.61 -1.98 13.57
CA THR A 300 28.56 -2.18 12.46
C THR A 300 29.35 -0.90 12.18
N THR A 301 28.67 0.25 12.15
CA THR A 301 29.30 1.56 11.95
C THR A 301 30.27 1.90 13.09
N PHE A 302 29.89 1.65 14.34
CA PHE A 302 30.78 1.91 15.48
C PHE A 302 32.03 1.02 15.45
N ALA A 303 31.89 -0.27 15.11
CA ALA A 303 33.02 -1.17 14.91
C ALA A 303 33.94 -0.71 13.76
N GLN A 304 33.38 -0.28 12.63
CA GLN A 304 34.15 0.29 11.52
C GLN A 304 34.90 1.57 11.94
N ILE A 305 34.28 2.47 12.70
CA ILE A 305 34.93 3.70 13.22
C ILE A 305 36.13 3.36 14.12
N ILE A 306 36.04 2.32 14.95
CA ILE A 306 37.17 1.86 15.80
C ILE A 306 38.30 1.27 14.96
N GLN A 307 37.96 0.47 13.94
CA GLN A 307 38.95 -0.24 13.12
C GLN A 307 39.64 0.66 12.09
N PHE A 308 38.97 1.71 11.62
CA PHE A 308 39.48 2.59 10.58
C PHE A 308 40.84 3.25 10.90
N PRO A 309 41.07 3.87 12.08
CA PRO A 309 42.39 4.41 12.43
C PRO A 309 43.47 3.33 12.60
N MET A 310 43.11 2.10 13.01
CA MET A 310 44.06 1.01 13.17
C MET A 310 44.63 0.55 11.82
N ARG A 311 43.80 0.50 10.78
CA ARG A 311 44.23 0.14 9.41
C ARG A 311 44.95 1.26 8.68
N ALA A 312 44.61 2.51 8.98
CA ALA A 312 45.14 3.67 8.26
C ALA A 312 46.37 4.30 8.95
N GLN A 313 46.99 3.58 9.89
CA GLN A 313 48.09 4.06 10.71
C GLN A 313 49.27 4.56 9.89
N ASP A 314 49.57 3.91 8.76
CA ASP A 314 50.69 4.31 7.87
C ASP A 314 50.28 5.32 6.78
N TYR A 315 48.99 5.45 6.48
CA TYR A 315 48.49 6.31 5.40
C TYR A 315 48.12 7.73 5.87
N TYR A 316 47.80 7.92 7.15
CA TYR A 316 47.22 9.16 7.69
C TYR A 316 47.97 9.71 8.92
N THR A 317 49.30 9.61 8.94
CA THR A 317 50.17 10.18 10.00
C THR A 317 50.28 11.72 9.93
N GLY A 318 49.18 12.44 10.18
CA GLY A 318 49.18 13.91 10.15
C GLY A 318 47.85 14.54 10.56
N ALA A 319 47.84 15.87 10.73
CA ALA A 319 46.63 16.61 11.09
C ALA A 319 45.52 16.49 10.02
N GLU A 320 45.90 16.53 8.74
CA GLU A 320 45.02 16.26 7.59
C GLU A 320 44.40 14.85 7.66
N GLY A 321 45.22 13.85 8.02
CA GLY A 321 44.79 12.48 8.23
C GLY A 321 43.73 12.35 9.32
N TRP A 322 43.99 12.92 10.51
CA TRP A 322 43.00 12.95 11.60
C TRP A 322 41.71 13.66 11.22
N MET A 323 41.78 14.76 10.45
CA MET A 323 40.59 15.44 9.94
C MET A 323 39.77 14.52 9.03
N PHE A 324 40.41 13.82 8.09
CA PHE A 324 39.75 12.86 7.20
C PHE A 324 39.07 11.72 7.98
N LEU A 325 39.76 11.12 8.97
CA LEU A 325 39.20 10.09 9.85
C LEU A 325 37.93 10.57 10.58
N VAL A 326 37.93 11.81 11.09
CA VAL A 326 36.76 12.41 11.75
C VAL A 326 35.62 12.65 10.78
N LEU A 327 35.89 13.21 9.59
CA LEU A 327 34.87 13.50 8.58
C LEU A 327 34.17 12.22 8.08
N GLN A 328 34.94 11.16 7.82
CA GLN A 328 34.41 9.85 7.46
C GLN A 328 33.55 9.26 8.59
N SER A 329 34.05 9.31 9.84
CA SER A 329 33.28 8.87 11.02
C SER A 329 31.95 9.60 11.19
N VAL A 330 31.92 10.92 10.95
CA VAL A 330 30.68 11.73 10.97
C VAL A 330 29.73 11.32 9.83
N ALA A 331 30.25 11.04 8.63
CA ALA A 331 29.46 10.55 7.49
C ALA A 331 28.82 9.17 7.78
N ALA A 332 29.57 8.27 8.42
CA ALA A 332 29.07 6.97 8.82
C ALA A 332 27.97 7.08 9.89
N LEU A 333 28.18 7.92 10.91
CA LEU A 333 27.17 8.20 11.95
C LEU A 333 25.90 8.84 11.37
N LEU A 334 26.01 9.67 10.33
CA LEU A 334 24.85 10.26 9.65
C LEU A 334 23.95 9.19 9.00
N ALA A 335 24.53 8.16 8.37
CA ALA A 335 23.75 7.06 7.78
C ALA A 335 22.91 6.34 8.86
N VAL A 336 23.52 6.06 10.01
CA VAL A 336 22.85 5.45 11.17
C VAL A 336 21.80 6.38 11.77
N ALA A 337 22.10 7.68 11.91
CA ALA A 337 21.19 8.67 12.46
C ALA A 337 19.90 8.80 11.63
N VAL A 338 19.99 8.69 10.30
CA VAL A 338 18.81 8.63 9.41
C VAL A 338 17.95 7.40 9.71
N LEU A 339 18.55 6.20 9.77
CA LEU A 339 17.82 4.97 10.10
C LEU A 339 17.19 5.05 11.49
N ALA A 340 17.93 5.54 12.50
CA ALA A 340 17.45 5.69 13.86
C ALA A 340 16.28 6.69 13.98
N LEU A 341 16.35 7.84 13.29
CA LEU A 341 15.27 8.83 13.23
C LEU A 341 14.00 8.22 12.63
N VAL A 342 14.13 7.55 11.48
CA VAL A 342 13.00 6.91 10.80
C VAL A 342 12.42 5.79 11.67
N ALA A 343 13.27 4.96 12.28
CA ALA A 343 12.86 3.86 13.18
C ALA A 343 12.09 4.38 14.39
N LEU A 344 12.59 5.45 15.04
CA LEU A 344 11.95 6.08 16.18
C LEU A 344 10.58 6.65 15.79
N LYS A 345 10.46 7.33 14.65
CA LYS A 345 9.17 7.88 14.21
C LYS A 345 8.16 6.80 13.82
N ILE A 346 8.61 5.67 13.27
CA ILE A 346 7.76 4.49 13.02
C ILE A 346 7.33 3.83 14.35
N PHE A 347 8.25 3.70 15.32
CA PHE A 347 7.97 3.13 16.65
C PHE A 347 6.98 4.00 17.45
N LEU A 348 7.05 5.33 17.29
CA LEU A 348 6.06 6.30 17.76
C LEU A 348 4.74 6.28 16.95
N GLY A 349 4.56 5.30 16.07
CA GLY A 349 3.30 5.01 15.38
C GLY A 349 3.07 5.77 14.07
N SER A 350 4.05 6.49 13.52
CA SER A 350 3.83 7.38 12.36
C SER A 350 3.81 6.68 10.99
N GLU A 351 2.63 6.61 10.35
CA GLU A 351 2.45 6.02 9.01
C GLU A 351 3.20 6.78 7.89
N PRO A 352 3.23 8.13 7.85
CA PRO A 352 4.05 8.85 6.87
C PRO A 352 5.54 8.50 6.95
N TRP A 353 6.12 8.40 8.15
CA TRP A 353 7.51 7.95 8.32
C TRP A 353 7.72 6.48 7.96
N ARG A 354 6.70 5.63 8.13
CA ARG A 354 6.75 4.23 7.65
C ARG A 354 6.83 4.13 6.14
N PHE A 355 6.12 5.00 5.41
CA PHE A 355 6.28 5.10 3.95
C PHE A 355 7.71 5.54 3.59
N VAL A 356 8.26 6.55 4.25
CA VAL A 356 9.65 6.98 4.02
C VAL A 356 10.64 5.82 4.25
N GLY A 357 10.55 5.10 5.36
CA GLY A 357 11.43 3.95 5.63
C GLY A 357 11.36 2.87 4.54
N ALA A 358 10.17 2.52 4.08
CA ALA A 358 10.01 1.57 2.97
C ALA A 358 10.59 2.11 1.65
N ALA A 359 10.42 3.40 1.36
CA ALA A 359 10.92 4.04 0.14
C ALA A 359 12.45 4.22 0.14
N LEU A 360 13.08 4.46 1.30
CA LEU A 360 14.54 4.44 1.45
C LEU A 360 15.13 3.06 1.14
N GLY A 361 14.47 1.98 1.56
CA GLY A 361 14.86 0.62 1.19
C GLY A 361 14.74 0.36 -0.31
N ALA A 362 13.67 0.84 -0.95
CA ALA A 362 13.52 0.73 -2.40
C ALA A 362 14.59 1.54 -3.17
N GLY A 363 14.92 2.74 -2.71
CA GLY A 363 15.97 3.58 -3.30
C GLY A 363 17.38 2.98 -3.14
N SER A 364 17.70 2.42 -1.96
CA SER A 364 18.96 1.69 -1.76
C SER A 364 19.06 0.42 -2.61
N ALA A 365 17.94 -0.23 -2.96
CA ALA A 365 17.94 -1.33 -3.93
C ALA A 365 18.37 -0.88 -5.33
N PHE A 366 17.89 0.28 -5.80
CA PHE A 366 18.32 0.85 -7.08
C PHE A 366 19.81 1.20 -7.09
N LEU A 367 20.32 1.85 -6.03
CA LEU A 367 21.77 2.11 -5.89
C LEU A 367 22.60 0.82 -5.85
N SER A 368 22.09 -0.23 -5.20
CA SER A 368 22.77 -1.53 -5.15
C SER A 368 22.73 -2.28 -6.49
N VAL A 369 21.76 -2.01 -7.37
CA VAL A 369 21.77 -2.48 -8.77
C VAL A 369 22.76 -1.68 -9.62
N LEU A 370 22.88 -0.36 -9.43
CA LEU A 370 23.90 0.44 -10.13
C LEU A 370 25.32 -0.03 -9.78
N ALA A 371 25.57 -0.39 -8.52
CA ALA A 371 26.84 -1.00 -8.10
C ALA A 371 27.15 -2.34 -8.81
N LEU A 372 26.14 -3.05 -9.34
CA LEU A 372 26.32 -4.29 -10.10
C LEU A 372 26.76 -4.04 -11.56
N MET A 373 26.52 -2.84 -12.10
CA MET A 373 26.74 -2.53 -13.53
C MET A 373 28.20 -2.19 -13.88
N GLY A 374 29.17 -2.72 -13.13
CA GLY A 374 30.60 -2.59 -13.46
C GLY A 374 31.23 -1.25 -13.08
N ALA A 375 30.70 -0.58 -12.06
CA ALA A 375 31.35 0.56 -11.43
C ALA A 375 31.90 0.12 -10.08
N ASP A 376 33.11 -0.45 -10.08
CA ASP A 376 33.78 -0.91 -8.86
C ASP A 376 33.88 0.23 -7.83
N SER A 377 34.18 1.45 -8.28
CA SER A 377 34.15 2.69 -7.49
C SER A 377 32.78 3.09 -6.87
N ILE A 378 31.67 2.47 -7.26
CA ILE A 378 30.36 2.63 -6.59
C ILE A 378 30.19 1.53 -5.54
N ALA A 379 30.63 0.29 -5.80
CA ALA A 379 30.65 -0.75 -4.79
C ALA A 379 31.59 -0.39 -3.62
N GLU A 380 32.79 0.09 -3.95
CA GLU A 380 33.82 0.56 -3.02
C GLU A 380 33.44 1.83 -2.22
N GLY A 381 32.45 2.62 -2.67
CA GLY A 381 32.01 3.81 -1.94
C GLY A 381 30.97 3.53 -0.84
N TYR A 382 30.18 2.47 -0.96
CA TYR A 382 29.02 2.19 -0.10
C TYR A 382 29.07 0.86 0.67
N PHE A 383 29.92 -0.06 0.21
CA PHE A 383 30.12 -1.39 0.79
C PHE A 383 31.57 -1.72 1.22
N PRO A 384 32.55 -0.79 1.35
CA PRO A 384 33.88 -1.13 1.83
C PRO A 384 33.88 -1.32 3.36
N GLY A 385 34.99 -1.84 3.89
CA GLY A 385 35.23 -1.91 5.34
C GLY A 385 35.57 -0.60 6.04
N ALA A 386 35.67 0.51 5.30
CA ALA A 386 35.99 1.83 5.85
C ALA A 386 34.82 2.41 6.66
N ALA A 387 35.12 3.34 7.57
CA ALA A 387 34.12 4.06 8.36
C ALA A 387 33.41 5.14 7.52
N GLY A 388 32.62 4.74 6.52
CA GLY A 388 31.93 5.64 5.58
C GLY A 388 30.41 5.52 5.60
N PHE A 389 29.74 6.22 4.69
CA PHE A 389 28.28 6.18 4.54
C PHE A 389 27.81 4.84 3.96
N SER A 390 27.40 3.88 4.81
CA SER A 390 27.00 2.55 4.34
C SER A 390 25.51 2.41 4.04
N LEU A 391 25.19 1.73 2.92
CA LEU A 391 23.84 1.34 2.51
C LEU A 391 23.45 -0.10 2.87
N LEU A 392 24.38 -0.88 3.44
CA LEU A 392 24.25 -2.34 3.66
C LEU A 392 22.93 -2.77 4.33
N PHE A 393 22.44 -1.98 5.28
CA PHE A 393 21.21 -2.29 6.04
C PHE A 393 19.96 -1.54 5.58
N TRP A 394 20.06 -0.63 4.61
CA TRP A 394 18.94 0.24 4.20
C TRP A 394 17.82 -0.54 3.51
N MET A 395 18.16 -1.50 2.63
CA MET A 395 17.17 -2.37 1.99
C MET A 395 16.46 -3.26 3.02
N ALA A 396 17.23 -3.88 3.93
CA ALA A 396 16.71 -4.74 5.00
C ALA A 396 15.78 -3.97 5.94
N PHE A 397 16.16 -2.75 6.30
CA PHE A 397 15.34 -1.82 7.07
C PHE A 397 14.04 -1.47 6.34
N GLY A 398 14.11 -1.05 5.07
CA GLY A 398 12.90 -0.73 4.30
C GLY A 398 11.98 -1.93 4.08
N ALA A 399 12.54 -3.14 3.93
CA ALA A 399 11.76 -4.37 3.94
C ALA A 399 10.97 -4.53 5.24
N ALA A 400 11.62 -4.45 6.40
CA ALA A 400 10.95 -4.56 7.69
C ALA A 400 9.95 -3.41 7.96
N ALA A 401 10.20 -2.18 7.47
CA ALA A 401 9.26 -1.05 7.51
C ALA A 401 8.01 -1.28 6.64
N SER A 402 8.18 -1.98 5.51
CA SER A 402 7.10 -2.32 4.59
C SER A 402 6.17 -3.44 5.09
N ALA A 403 6.55 -4.11 6.19
CA ALA A 403 5.86 -5.28 6.72
C ALA A 403 4.38 -4.99 7.05
N PRO A 404 3.44 -5.85 6.63
CA PRO A 404 2.02 -5.69 6.93
C PRO A 404 1.69 -5.53 8.43
N SER A 405 2.48 -6.12 9.32
CA SER A 405 2.37 -5.94 10.77
C SER A 405 2.75 -4.54 11.26
N VAL A 406 3.80 -3.93 10.70
CA VAL A 406 4.17 -2.53 11.04
C VAL A 406 3.08 -1.58 10.56
N ALA A 407 2.54 -1.81 9.36
CA ALA A 407 1.42 -1.02 8.83
C ALA A 407 0.17 -1.05 9.73
N ARG A 408 -0.11 -2.17 10.43
CA ARG A 408 -1.19 -2.23 11.44
C ARG A 408 -0.92 -1.30 12.64
N THR A 409 0.32 -1.27 13.13
CA THR A 409 0.68 -0.43 14.30
C THR A 409 0.65 1.06 14.00
N THR A 410 0.83 1.46 12.74
CA THR A 410 0.85 2.86 12.30
C THR A 410 -0.47 3.35 11.70
N GLU A 411 -1.42 2.45 11.40
CA GLU A 411 -2.70 2.72 10.72
C GLU A 411 -3.50 3.88 11.37
N ARG A 412 -3.41 4.03 12.71
CA ARG A 412 -4.08 5.08 13.49
C ARG A 412 -3.58 6.51 13.23
N THR A 413 -2.36 6.69 12.72
CA THR A 413 -1.78 8.01 12.38
C THR A 413 -1.70 8.25 10.87
N ALA A 414 -2.34 7.39 10.07
CA ALA A 414 -2.43 7.59 8.64
C ALA A 414 -3.08 8.95 8.36
N ALA A 415 -2.32 9.84 7.69
CA ALA A 415 -2.84 11.11 7.22
C ALA A 415 -4.12 10.88 6.41
N ALA A 416 -5.10 11.77 6.59
CA ALA A 416 -6.33 11.74 5.80
C ALA A 416 -5.96 11.74 4.31
N PRO A 417 -6.67 11.02 3.42
CA PRO A 417 -6.29 10.90 2.01
C PRO A 417 -6.14 12.25 1.26
N ALA A 418 -6.82 13.29 1.77
CA ALA A 418 -6.76 14.66 1.29
C ALA A 418 -5.52 15.44 1.78
N ASP A 419 -4.95 15.16 2.96
CA ASP A 419 -3.81 15.89 3.51
C ASP A 419 -2.47 15.32 3.00
N ARG A 420 -2.19 15.61 1.73
CA ARG A 420 -0.93 15.23 1.07
C ARG A 420 0.27 16.01 1.58
N LEU A 421 0.07 17.20 2.15
CA LEU A 421 1.16 18.01 2.66
C LEU A 421 1.73 17.42 3.97
N ALA A 422 0.87 16.93 4.86
CA ALA A 422 1.29 16.17 6.03
C ALA A 422 2.02 14.86 5.64
N ALA A 423 1.57 14.18 4.58
CA ALA A 423 2.24 12.98 4.07
C ALA A 423 3.64 13.28 3.47
N LEU A 424 3.83 14.45 2.87
CA LEU A 424 5.10 14.89 2.26
C LEU A 424 6.12 15.40 3.28
N ARG A 425 5.65 15.99 4.40
CA ARG A 425 6.48 16.63 5.43
C ARG A 425 7.66 15.78 5.96
N PRO A 426 7.54 14.46 6.23
CA PRO A 426 8.67 13.62 6.64
C PRO A 426 9.81 13.59 5.61
N VAL A 427 9.48 13.51 4.32
CA VAL A 427 10.46 13.47 3.24
C VAL A 427 11.20 14.80 3.18
N LEU A 428 10.49 15.93 3.26
CA LEU A 428 11.10 17.26 3.27
C LEU A 428 12.04 17.47 4.47
N VAL A 429 11.66 16.98 5.65
CA VAL A 429 12.53 17.02 6.84
C VAL A 429 13.80 16.18 6.62
N LEU A 430 13.66 14.97 6.06
CA LEU A 430 14.81 14.13 5.75
C LEU A 430 15.73 14.75 4.68
N THR A 431 15.17 15.28 3.60
CA THR A 431 15.95 15.96 2.56
C THR A 431 16.69 17.17 3.14
N LEU A 432 16.05 17.95 4.01
CA LEU A 432 16.70 19.09 4.65
C LEU A 432 17.90 18.64 5.51
N ILE A 433 17.76 17.56 6.29
CA ILE A 433 18.88 16.98 7.07
C ILE A 433 20.04 16.57 6.14
N LEU A 434 19.74 15.85 5.06
CA LEU A 434 20.76 15.38 4.11
C LEU A 434 21.44 16.54 3.36
N VAL A 435 20.68 17.55 2.94
CA VAL A 435 21.23 18.73 2.25
C VAL A 435 22.03 19.62 3.21
N SER A 436 21.60 19.77 4.48
CA SER A 436 22.39 20.48 5.50
C SER A 436 23.72 19.78 5.76
N ALA A 437 23.73 18.45 5.90
CA ALA A 437 24.97 17.69 6.03
C ALA A 437 25.87 17.83 4.80
N LEU A 438 25.31 17.67 3.58
CA LEU A 438 26.01 17.90 2.32
C LEU A 438 26.66 19.30 2.27
N THR A 439 25.92 20.33 2.70
CA THR A 439 26.40 21.71 2.73
C THR A 439 27.59 21.87 3.67
N VAL A 440 27.55 21.25 4.85
CA VAL A 440 28.67 21.26 5.80
C VAL A 440 29.91 20.58 5.22
N PHE A 441 29.78 19.39 4.63
CA PHE A 441 30.92 18.73 3.97
C PHE A 441 31.47 19.52 2.79
N ILE A 442 30.63 20.24 2.04
CA ILE A 442 31.06 21.12 0.95
C ILE A 442 31.80 22.36 1.46
N VAL A 443 31.34 22.97 2.57
CA VAL A 443 32.08 24.08 3.20
C VAL A 443 33.44 23.62 3.72
N ILE A 444 33.51 22.43 4.32
CA ILE A 444 34.77 21.87 4.84
C ILE A 444 35.75 21.60 3.70
N GLY A 445 35.32 20.92 2.63
CA GLY A 445 36.17 20.68 1.46
C GLY A 445 36.61 21.98 0.77
N LEU A 446 35.71 22.98 0.67
CA LEU A 446 36.08 24.32 0.17
C LEU A 446 37.20 24.95 1.01
N VAL A 447 37.05 24.96 2.34
CA VAL A 447 38.05 25.53 3.26
C VAL A 447 39.37 24.80 3.15
N GLN A 448 39.38 23.45 3.14
CA GLN A 448 40.62 22.67 2.94
C GLN A 448 41.30 23.06 1.61
N THR A 449 40.57 23.07 0.49
CA THR A 449 41.18 23.43 -0.81
C THR A 449 41.71 24.86 -0.87
N LEU A 450 41.16 25.80 -0.09
CA LEU A 450 41.64 27.18 -0.02
C LEU A 450 42.81 27.38 0.97
N VAL A 451 42.90 26.56 2.03
CA VAL A 451 43.95 26.64 3.05
C VAL A 451 45.21 25.90 2.61
N GLU A 452 45.04 24.76 1.95
CA GLU A 452 46.12 23.87 1.49
C GLU A 452 46.51 24.13 0.01
N ASP A 453 45.94 25.18 -0.61
CA ASP A 453 46.16 25.63 -2.00
C ASP A 453 45.97 24.51 -3.06
N TYR A 454 44.91 23.71 -2.87
CA TYR A 454 44.57 22.62 -3.78
C TYR A 454 43.73 23.07 -4.97
N ASP A 455 44.06 22.50 -6.13
CA ASP A 455 43.25 22.62 -7.34
C ASP A 455 41.79 22.21 -7.11
N GLY A 456 40.87 23.05 -7.58
CA GLY A 456 39.43 22.74 -7.63
C GLY A 456 38.55 23.46 -6.62
N ALA A 457 39.06 24.45 -5.86
CA ALA A 457 38.25 25.32 -5.00
C ALA A 457 37.02 25.92 -5.72
N ALA A 458 37.11 26.22 -7.03
CA ALA A 458 35.98 26.66 -7.84
C ALA A 458 34.83 25.63 -7.91
N ALA A 459 35.12 24.32 -7.96
CA ALA A 459 34.11 23.28 -7.95
C ALA A 459 33.39 23.20 -6.60
N TRP A 460 34.14 23.32 -5.49
CA TRP A 460 33.55 23.40 -4.15
C TRP A 460 32.69 24.66 -3.96
N GLY A 461 33.13 25.81 -4.47
CA GLY A 461 32.35 27.06 -4.45
C GLY A 461 31.04 26.98 -5.23
N VAL A 462 31.05 26.41 -6.43
CA VAL A 462 29.81 26.15 -7.22
C VAL A 462 28.94 25.11 -6.51
N GLY A 463 29.53 24.05 -5.96
CA GLY A 463 28.84 23.03 -5.16
C GLY A 463 28.10 23.62 -3.96
N LEU A 464 28.69 24.62 -3.30
CA LEU A 464 28.08 25.32 -2.16
C LEU A 464 26.81 26.08 -2.58
N VAL A 465 26.87 26.79 -3.72
CA VAL A 465 25.70 27.48 -4.29
C VAL A 465 24.59 26.48 -4.62
N LEU A 466 24.92 25.34 -5.24
CA LEU A 466 23.94 24.28 -5.55
C LEU A 466 23.31 23.67 -4.29
N ALA A 467 24.09 23.43 -3.24
CA ALA A 467 23.58 22.90 -1.96
C ALA A 467 22.67 23.90 -1.24
N LEU A 468 23.01 25.19 -1.25
CA LEU A 468 22.17 26.26 -0.70
C LEU A 468 20.85 26.41 -1.48
N LEU A 469 20.89 26.28 -2.82
CA LEU A 469 19.68 26.26 -3.66
C LEU A 469 18.78 25.05 -3.34
N LEU A 470 19.35 23.86 -3.14
CA LEU A 470 18.62 22.66 -2.70
C LEU A 470 17.95 22.87 -1.32
N ALA A 471 18.65 23.51 -0.38
CA ALA A 471 18.12 23.82 0.95
C ALA A 471 16.96 24.82 0.87
N ALA A 472 17.14 25.92 0.12
CA ALA A 472 16.12 26.94 -0.11
C ALA A 472 14.88 26.36 -0.81
N ALA A 473 15.06 25.54 -1.84
CA ALA A 473 13.97 24.85 -2.53
C ALA A 473 13.18 23.95 -1.56
N THR A 474 13.87 23.15 -0.75
CA THR A 474 13.26 22.26 0.26
C THR A 474 12.46 23.05 1.31
N ALA A 475 13.00 24.15 1.81
CA ALA A 475 12.34 25.01 2.80
C ALA A 475 11.14 25.78 2.21
N ALA A 476 11.11 26.02 0.90
CA ALA A 476 10.01 26.70 0.22
C ALA A 476 8.77 25.81 -0.01
N VAL A 477 8.94 24.49 -0.17
CA VAL A 477 7.83 23.57 -0.51
C VAL A 477 6.62 23.73 0.41
N PRO A 478 6.72 23.74 1.76
CA PRO A 478 5.54 23.84 2.62
C PRO A 478 4.76 25.14 2.44
N LYS A 479 5.42 26.25 2.09
CA LYS A 479 4.78 27.55 1.88
C LYS A 479 4.13 27.65 0.50
N LEU A 480 4.74 27.05 -0.52
CA LEU A 480 4.25 27.07 -1.89
C LEU A 480 3.11 26.06 -2.13
N ALA A 481 3.18 24.90 -1.46
CA ALA A 481 2.19 23.82 -1.57
C ALA A 481 0.94 23.99 -0.69
N ALA A 482 0.93 24.94 0.25
CA ALA A 482 -0.19 25.16 1.17
C ALA A 482 -1.36 25.98 0.58
N ARG A 483 -1.36 26.27 -0.73
CA ARG A 483 -2.40 27.10 -1.37
C ARG A 483 -3.67 26.30 -1.64
N ASP A 484 -3.52 25.22 -2.42
CA ASP A 484 -4.61 24.34 -2.85
C ASP A 484 -4.12 22.89 -2.98
N ALA A 485 -5.02 21.91 -2.97
CA ALA A 485 -4.68 20.50 -3.18
C ALA A 485 -3.85 20.28 -4.47
N ARG A 486 -4.21 20.93 -5.58
CA ARG A 486 -3.45 20.87 -6.85
C ARG A 486 -2.02 21.41 -6.71
N SER A 487 -1.82 22.43 -5.87
CA SER A 487 -0.50 23.02 -5.65
C SER A 487 0.47 22.06 -4.97
N VAL A 488 -0.01 21.15 -4.10
CA VAL A 488 0.83 20.12 -3.48
C VAL A 488 1.45 19.18 -4.54
N PHE A 489 0.64 18.70 -5.50
CA PHE A 489 1.13 17.84 -6.58
C PHE A 489 2.10 18.56 -7.51
N VAL A 490 1.76 19.78 -7.95
CA VAL A 490 2.61 20.54 -8.88
C VAL A 490 3.91 20.96 -8.22
N THR A 491 3.85 21.65 -7.07
CA THR A 491 5.05 22.10 -6.33
C THR A 491 5.91 20.92 -5.90
N GLY A 492 5.31 19.83 -5.40
CA GLY A 492 6.05 18.65 -4.99
C GLY A 492 6.73 17.92 -6.15
N SER A 493 6.09 17.85 -7.32
CA SER A 493 6.70 17.22 -8.51
C SER A 493 7.79 18.09 -9.13
N VAL A 494 7.59 19.42 -9.20
CA VAL A 494 8.63 20.38 -9.61
C VAL A 494 9.82 20.34 -8.65
N TYR A 495 9.57 20.25 -7.36
CA TYR A 495 10.62 20.07 -6.34
C TYR A 495 11.40 18.77 -6.53
N ALA A 496 10.72 17.64 -6.78
CA ALA A 496 11.40 16.36 -7.06
C ALA A 496 12.33 16.47 -8.30
N GLY A 497 11.85 17.11 -9.38
CA GLY A 497 12.66 17.38 -10.57
C GLY A 497 13.85 18.32 -10.29
N ALA A 498 13.65 19.37 -9.50
CA ALA A 498 14.72 20.29 -9.10
C ALA A 498 15.79 19.58 -8.25
N VAL A 499 15.38 18.74 -7.28
CA VAL A 499 16.29 17.95 -6.46
C VAL A 499 17.09 16.96 -7.32
N PHE A 500 16.44 16.26 -8.26
CA PHE A 500 17.11 15.37 -9.21
C PHE A 500 18.15 16.12 -10.04
N ILE A 501 17.77 17.21 -10.71
CA ILE A 501 18.64 17.95 -11.62
C ILE A 501 19.82 18.60 -10.89
N LEU A 502 19.57 19.32 -9.79
CA LEU A 502 20.64 20.00 -9.05
C LEU A 502 21.63 19.01 -8.43
N SER A 503 21.15 17.86 -7.92
CA SER A 503 22.02 16.83 -7.35
C SER A 503 22.80 16.08 -8.43
N LEU A 504 22.20 15.84 -9.61
CA LEU A 504 22.90 15.29 -10.77
C LEU A 504 23.99 16.22 -11.31
N ILE A 505 23.73 17.53 -11.36
CA ILE A 505 24.74 18.55 -11.70
C ILE A 505 25.87 18.54 -10.67
N LEU A 506 25.56 18.44 -9.37
CA LEU A 506 26.55 18.39 -8.31
C LEU A 506 27.42 17.11 -8.40
N LEU A 507 26.83 15.96 -8.73
CA LEU A 507 27.56 14.72 -9.00
C LEU A 507 28.52 14.85 -10.18
N ALA A 508 28.04 15.39 -11.30
CA ALA A 508 28.87 15.61 -12.49
C ALA A 508 30.00 16.63 -12.21
N LEU A 509 29.69 17.74 -11.53
CA LEU A 509 30.62 18.78 -11.13
C LEU A 509 31.79 18.19 -10.35
N PHE A 510 31.52 17.43 -9.27
CA PHE A 510 32.59 16.84 -8.48
C PHE A 510 33.33 15.74 -9.25
N ARG A 511 32.65 14.79 -9.90
CA ARG A 511 33.30 13.69 -10.64
C ARG A 511 34.23 14.16 -11.78
N PHE A 512 33.95 15.29 -12.43
CA PHE A 512 34.80 15.83 -13.50
C PHE A 512 35.73 16.98 -13.06
N SER A 513 35.65 17.42 -11.80
CA SER A 513 36.50 18.49 -11.26
C SER A 513 37.99 18.10 -11.23
N SER A 514 38.86 19.11 -11.08
CA SER A 514 40.25 18.86 -10.65
C SER A 514 40.32 18.35 -9.22
N ALA A 515 39.38 18.73 -8.34
CA ALA A 515 39.28 18.25 -6.96
C ALA A 515 38.98 16.74 -6.81
N TRP A 516 38.51 16.04 -7.86
CA TRP A 516 38.43 14.57 -7.88
C TRP A 516 39.71 13.90 -8.41
N ARG A 517 40.60 14.67 -9.05
CA ARG A 517 41.89 14.21 -9.58
C ARG A 517 43.07 14.55 -8.67
N SER A 518 42.86 15.35 -7.64
CA SER A 518 43.87 15.57 -6.60
C SER A 518 43.92 14.37 -5.66
N SER A 519 45.12 13.99 -5.23
CA SER A 519 45.34 12.95 -4.21
C SER A 519 45.04 13.44 -2.78
N ALA A 520 44.32 14.55 -2.65
CA ALA A 520 44.11 15.25 -1.39
C ALA A 520 43.02 14.58 -0.53
N PRO A 521 43.19 14.49 0.81
CA PRO A 521 42.24 13.86 1.72
C PRO A 521 40.99 14.73 1.98
N THR A 522 40.21 14.99 0.92
CA THR A 522 38.99 15.81 0.95
C THR A 522 37.74 14.96 1.20
N PRO A 523 36.63 15.53 1.71
CA PRO A 523 35.37 14.80 1.93
C PRO A 523 34.57 14.50 0.65
N ILE A 524 35.22 14.43 -0.52
CA ILE A 524 34.55 14.33 -1.82
C ILE A 524 33.70 13.06 -1.96
N ASP A 525 34.14 11.92 -1.44
CA ASP A 525 33.37 10.68 -1.48
C ASP A 525 32.09 10.78 -0.65
N THR A 526 32.15 11.43 0.51
CA THR A 526 30.96 11.72 1.34
C THR A 526 29.97 12.63 0.61
N VAL A 527 30.48 13.66 -0.08
CA VAL A 527 29.67 14.58 -0.90
C VAL A 527 28.98 13.82 -2.04
N LEU A 528 29.72 12.99 -2.76
CA LEU A 528 29.18 12.13 -3.83
C LEU A 528 28.15 11.13 -3.28
N SER A 529 28.40 10.53 -2.12
CA SER A 529 27.51 9.56 -1.47
C SER A 529 26.15 10.18 -1.08
N LEU A 530 26.17 11.38 -0.49
CA LEU A 530 24.95 12.13 -0.18
C LEU A 530 24.24 12.62 -1.45
N ALA A 531 24.98 13.10 -2.44
CA ALA A 531 24.41 13.60 -3.69
C ALA A 531 23.73 12.49 -4.52
N MET A 532 24.23 11.26 -4.47
CA MET A 532 23.59 10.08 -5.06
C MET A 532 22.26 9.73 -4.38
N LEU A 533 22.16 9.81 -3.05
CA LEU A 533 20.87 9.65 -2.35
C LEU A 533 19.88 10.74 -2.73
N LEU A 534 20.34 11.99 -2.79
CA LEU A 534 19.52 13.13 -3.21
C LEU A 534 19.10 13.02 -4.69
N THR A 535 19.90 12.39 -5.54
CA THR A 535 19.56 12.18 -6.96
C THR A 535 18.59 11.00 -7.14
N TRP A 536 18.93 9.83 -6.61
CA TRP A 536 18.25 8.58 -6.99
C TRP A 536 17.24 8.03 -5.99
N VAL A 537 17.22 8.55 -4.76
CA VAL A 537 16.27 8.11 -3.73
C VAL A 537 15.21 9.17 -3.49
N ILE A 538 15.59 10.36 -3.05
CA ILE A 538 14.65 11.40 -2.61
C ILE A 538 13.58 11.79 -3.64
N PRO A 539 13.89 12.03 -4.94
CA PRO A 539 12.88 12.42 -5.93
C PRO A 539 11.81 11.35 -6.12
N PHE A 540 12.21 10.07 -6.13
CA PHE A 540 11.31 8.93 -6.24
C PHE A 540 10.49 8.72 -4.97
N VAL A 541 11.02 9.01 -3.78
CA VAL A 541 10.23 9.04 -2.54
C VAL A 541 9.17 10.16 -2.59
N VAL A 542 9.54 11.38 -3.02
CA VAL A 542 8.60 12.51 -3.16
C VAL A 542 7.49 12.18 -4.16
N LEU A 543 7.85 11.76 -5.38
CA LEU A 543 6.88 11.34 -6.39
C LEU A 543 6.03 10.16 -5.90
N GLY A 544 6.61 9.24 -5.12
CA GLY A 544 5.89 8.13 -4.51
C GLY A 544 4.83 8.56 -3.49
N VAL A 545 5.14 9.51 -2.59
CA VAL A 545 4.15 10.06 -1.64
C VAL A 545 2.99 10.74 -2.36
N LEU A 546 3.30 11.48 -3.42
CA LEU A 546 2.31 12.24 -4.18
C LEU A 546 1.43 11.31 -5.03
N TRP A 547 2.04 10.47 -5.88
CA TRP A 547 1.38 9.78 -6.98
C TRP A 547 1.04 8.30 -6.72
N LEU A 548 1.69 7.57 -5.79
CA LEU A 548 1.26 6.21 -5.42
C LEU A 548 0.07 6.23 -4.44
N ASP A 549 -1.09 6.63 -4.96
CA ASP A 549 -2.31 6.79 -4.19
C ASP A 549 -2.87 5.46 -3.62
N LYS A 550 -3.47 5.54 -2.42
CA LYS A 550 -4.41 4.53 -1.92
C LYS A 550 -5.61 4.38 -2.85
N ALA A 551 -6.09 5.43 -3.53
CA ALA A 551 -7.21 5.33 -4.48
C ALA A 551 -6.85 4.57 -5.76
N ALA A 552 -5.64 4.76 -6.31
CA ALA A 552 -5.14 3.94 -7.41
C ALA A 552 -5.05 2.45 -7.00
N ARG A 553 -4.56 2.17 -5.78
CA ARG A 553 -4.60 0.81 -5.21
C ARG A 553 -6.03 0.30 -5.03
N ALA A 554 -6.97 1.15 -4.61
CA ALA A 554 -8.38 0.80 -4.45
C ALA A 554 -9.01 0.39 -5.79
N HIS A 555 -8.69 1.10 -6.88
CA HIS A 555 -9.11 0.77 -8.25
C HIS A 555 -8.50 -0.56 -8.75
N PHE A 556 -7.21 -0.80 -8.53
CA PHE A 556 -6.60 -2.11 -8.82
C PHE A 556 -7.16 -3.24 -7.95
N THR A 557 -7.57 -2.96 -6.71
CA THR A 557 -8.28 -3.95 -5.88
C THR A 557 -9.74 -4.13 -6.29
N SER A 558 -10.44 -3.13 -6.82
CA SER A 558 -11.83 -3.29 -7.29
C SER A 558 -11.90 -4.11 -8.57
N LEU A 559 -10.92 -3.92 -9.47
CA LEU A 559 -10.68 -4.78 -10.63
C LEU A 559 -10.37 -6.24 -10.26
N ALA A 560 -9.82 -6.49 -9.07
CA ALA A 560 -9.56 -7.83 -8.54
C ALA A 560 -10.70 -8.39 -7.65
N SER A 561 -11.51 -7.52 -7.02
CA SER A 561 -12.55 -7.92 -6.06
C SER A 561 -13.88 -8.28 -6.71
N SER A 562 -14.05 -8.04 -8.01
CA SER A 562 -15.15 -8.56 -8.84
C SER A 562 -15.25 -10.11 -8.83
N GLY A 563 -14.26 -10.82 -8.28
CA GLY A 563 -14.26 -12.28 -8.13
C GLY A 563 -14.28 -12.85 -6.70
N ALA A 564 -14.25 -12.06 -5.61
CA ALA A 564 -14.08 -12.65 -4.27
C ALA A 564 -14.57 -11.82 -3.05
N SER A 565 -15.89 -11.72 -2.84
CA SER A 565 -16.47 -11.59 -1.49
C SER A 565 -16.44 -12.95 -0.75
N GLY A 566 -15.26 -13.56 -0.67
CA GLY A 566 -15.06 -14.95 -0.26
C GLY A 566 -14.89 -15.12 1.25
N SER A 567 -16.00 -15.18 1.99
CA SER A 567 -16.04 -15.65 3.37
C SER A 567 -15.67 -17.15 3.44
N GLY A 568 -14.42 -17.45 3.82
CA GLY A 568 -13.94 -18.84 3.86
C GLY A 568 -12.81 -19.16 4.85
N PHE A 569 -12.22 -18.14 5.50
CA PHE A 569 -11.20 -18.33 6.53
C PHE A 569 -11.66 -17.66 7.83
N ALA A 570 -11.78 -18.46 8.89
CA ALA A 570 -12.03 -17.96 10.24
C ALA A 570 -10.69 -17.54 10.88
N PHE A 571 -10.69 -16.41 11.59
CA PHE A 571 -9.56 -16.00 12.42
C PHE A 571 -9.85 -16.37 13.87
N ASP A 572 -8.95 -17.14 14.49
CA ASP A 572 -9.01 -17.49 15.91
C ASP A 572 -9.18 -16.23 16.79
N GLY A 573 -10.23 -16.22 17.62
CA GLY A 573 -10.57 -15.09 18.49
C GLY A 573 -11.58 -14.10 17.90
N MET A 574 -12.11 -14.33 16.69
CA MET A 574 -13.27 -13.57 16.18
C MET A 574 -14.55 -14.39 16.29
N PRO A 575 -15.68 -13.76 16.67
CA PRO A 575 -16.98 -14.39 16.47
C PRO A 575 -17.17 -14.63 14.98
N ALA A 576 -17.57 -15.85 14.61
CA ALA A 576 -17.98 -16.14 13.24
C ALA A 576 -19.12 -15.17 12.89
N ARG A 577 -18.90 -14.31 11.89
CA ARG A 577 -19.90 -13.33 11.47
C ARG A 577 -21.06 -14.12 10.89
N ALA A 578 -22.11 -14.29 11.69
CA ALA A 578 -23.32 -14.96 11.26
C ALA A 578 -23.75 -14.34 9.93
N GLN A 579 -23.93 -15.18 8.92
CA GLN A 579 -24.51 -14.75 7.67
C GLN A 579 -25.92 -14.28 8.02
N ALA A 580 -26.13 -12.95 8.00
CA ALA A 580 -27.47 -12.40 8.13
C ALA A 580 -28.33 -13.08 7.04
N PRO A 581 -29.52 -13.61 7.39
CA PRO A 581 -30.41 -14.18 6.39
C PRO A 581 -30.56 -13.19 5.24
N GLY A 582 -30.31 -13.66 4.01
CA GLY A 582 -30.33 -12.79 2.85
C GLY A 582 -31.68 -12.08 2.78
N ILE A 583 -31.67 -10.75 2.80
CA ILE A 583 -32.87 -9.96 2.57
C ILE A 583 -33.36 -10.35 1.17
N PRO A 584 -34.56 -10.95 1.02
CA PRO A 584 -35.04 -11.35 -0.29
C PRO A 584 -35.19 -10.09 -1.15
N THR A 585 -34.59 -10.14 -2.35
CA THR A 585 -34.79 -9.10 -3.35
C THR A 585 -36.28 -8.98 -3.70
N PRO A 586 -36.82 -7.76 -3.93
CA PRO A 586 -38.24 -7.54 -4.20
C PRO A 586 -38.68 -7.97 -5.62
N GLY A 587 -38.40 -9.22 -5.97
CA GLY A 587 -38.88 -9.94 -7.16
C GLY A 587 -39.58 -11.26 -6.84
N ASP A 588 -39.35 -11.85 -5.65
CA ASP A 588 -39.87 -13.18 -5.28
C ASP A 588 -41.20 -13.16 -4.49
N LEU A 589 -41.87 -12.01 -4.39
CA LEU A 589 -43.19 -11.88 -3.74
C LEU A 589 -44.36 -11.96 -4.75
N GLY A 590 -44.22 -12.79 -5.77
CA GLY A 590 -45.30 -13.16 -6.68
C GLY A 590 -46.02 -14.42 -6.21
N ALA A 591 -47.34 -14.32 -5.98
CA ALA A 591 -48.26 -15.43 -5.68
C ALA A 591 -48.11 -16.13 -4.30
N ALA A 592 -48.36 -15.39 -3.22
CA ALA A 592 -48.97 -15.96 -2.01
C ALA A 592 -50.45 -15.53 -1.95
N GLN A 593 -51.37 -16.50 -2.01
CA GLN A 593 -52.81 -16.24 -1.95
C GLN A 593 -53.22 -15.73 -0.57
N GLN A 594 -54.06 -14.70 -0.53
CA GLN A 594 -54.66 -14.20 0.71
C GLN A 594 -55.61 -15.25 1.28
N GLN A 595 -55.26 -15.83 2.44
CA GLN A 595 -56.25 -16.48 3.32
C GLN A 595 -56.58 -15.52 4.48
N PRO A 596 -57.88 -15.35 4.83
CA PRO A 596 -58.27 -14.52 5.95
C PRO A 596 -57.93 -15.22 7.27
N PHE A 597 -57.14 -14.54 8.12
CA PHE A 597 -56.86 -15.01 9.48
C PHE A 597 -58.12 -14.94 10.36
N PRO A 598 -58.46 -15.99 11.13
CA PRO A 598 -59.44 -15.89 12.21
C PRO A 598 -58.88 -14.97 13.31
N GLN A 599 -59.69 -14.00 13.76
CA GLN A 599 -59.34 -13.16 14.91
C GLN A 599 -59.33 -14.00 16.19
N GLN A 600 -58.18 -14.04 16.88
CA GLN A 600 -58.07 -14.59 18.23
C GLN A 600 -58.25 -13.46 19.26
N ALA A 601 -59.04 -13.75 20.30
CA ALA A 601 -59.35 -12.80 21.37
C ALA A 601 -58.13 -12.57 22.29
N PRO A 602 -58.07 -11.44 23.04
CA PRO A 602 -57.02 -11.20 24.01
C PRO A 602 -57.03 -12.24 25.13
N ALA A 603 -55.86 -12.78 25.49
CA ALA A 603 -55.72 -13.67 26.63
C ALA A 603 -55.57 -12.86 27.94
N GLU A 604 -56.21 -13.34 29.00
CA GLU A 604 -56.23 -12.72 30.33
C GLU A 604 -54.86 -12.75 31.03
N GLU A 605 -54.51 -11.64 31.69
CA GLU A 605 -53.28 -11.48 32.47
C GLU A 605 -53.59 -11.61 33.98
N PRO A 606 -52.98 -12.56 34.72
CA PRO A 606 -53.33 -12.81 36.11
C PRO A 606 -52.69 -11.80 37.07
N ALA A 607 -53.52 -11.17 37.90
CA ALA A 607 -53.12 -10.11 38.83
C ALA A 607 -52.13 -10.56 39.93
N ARG A 608 -51.19 -9.67 40.28
CA ARG A 608 -50.40 -9.72 41.53
C ARG A 608 -50.26 -8.33 42.17
N GLU A 609 -51.15 -8.11 43.14
CA GLU A 609 -51.01 -7.43 44.43
C GLU A 609 -49.87 -6.38 44.66
N PRO A 610 -50.21 -5.13 45.07
CA PRO A 610 -49.24 -4.08 45.39
C PRO A 610 -48.84 -4.06 46.88
N VAL A 611 -47.53 -4.08 47.17
CA VAL A 611 -46.97 -3.85 48.51
C VAL A 611 -46.57 -2.38 48.68
N ARG A 612 -47.03 -1.75 49.76
CA ARG A 612 -46.62 -0.41 50.22
C ARG A 612 -45.54 -0.54 51.29
N GLU A 613 -44.55 0.37 51.32
CA GLU A 613 -44.04 1.07 52.53
C GLU A 613 -42.88 2.07 52.21
N PRO A 614 -42.42 2.96 53.12
CA PRO A 614 -42.53 4.40 52.85
C PRO A 614 -41.19 5.18 52.85
N VAL A 615 -41.27 6.49 52.57
CA VAL A 615 -40.16 7.44 52.76
C VAL A 615 -40.62 8.60 53.65
N GLN A 616 -39.88 8.87 54.72
CA GLN A 616 -40.13 10.00 55.62
C GLN A 616 -38.85 10.79 55.91
N THR A 617 -38.88 12.04 55.46
CA THR A 617 -38.18 13.28 55.87
C THR A 617 -36.97 13.25 56.82
N LEU A 618 -35.98 14.12 56.54
CA LEU A 618 -35.51 15.15 57.50
C LEU A 618 -34.71 16.27 56.81
N ILE A 619 -34.79 17.49 57.38
CA ILE A 619 -34.20 18.75 56.88
C ILE A 619 -33.09 19.19 57.88
N PRO A 620 -32.18 20.11 57.52
CA PRO A 620 -32.17 21.39 58.25
C PRO A 620 -31.98 22.64 57.36
N ALA A 621 -32.30 23.81 57.90
CA ALA A 621 -32.41 25.09 57.19
C ALA A 621 -31.44 26.17 57.75
N GLN A 622 -31.20 27.25 56.98
CA GLN A 622 -31.07 28.65 57.44
C GLN A 622 -30.94 29.63 56.24
N GLY A 623 -31.50 30.85 56.35
CA GLY A 623 -31.58 31.88 55.29
C GLY A 623 -30.50 32.99 55.42
N PRO A 624 -30.74 34.29 55.07
CA PRO A 624 -31.99 34.94 54.61
C PRO A 624 -31.86 35.86 53.36
N ALA A 625 -32.95 36.58 53.00
CA ALA A 625 -33.03 37.62 51.94
C ALA A 625 -32.65 39.05 52.45
N PRO A 626 -32.64 40.10 51.61
CA PRO A 626 -33.85 40.88 51.22
C PRO A 626 -34.04 41.06 49.69
N ALA A 627 -35.27 41.09 49.14
CA ALA A 627 -36.18 42.27 48.92
C ALA A 627 -35.59 43.34 47.97
N GLU A 628 -36.29 43.86 46.94
CA GLU A 628 -37.41 44.81 47.09
C GLU A 628 -38.10 45.19 45.72
N ASN A 629 -39.42 45.49 45.75
CA ASN A 629 -40.30 46.24 44.81
C ASN A 629 -40.45 45.79 43.31
N GLN A 630 -41.66 45.38 42.86
CA GLN A 630 -42.89 46.14 42.54
C GLN A 630 -42.86 46.87 41.18
N GLU A 631 -43.75 46.51 40.25
CA GLU A 631 -44.94 47.31 39.88
C GLU A 631 -45.66 46.72 38.63
N ALA A 632 -46.99 46.67 38.64
CA ALA A 632 -47.84 46.49 37.46
C ALA A 632 -49.10 47.36 37.63
N PRO A 633 -49.51 48.11 36.60
CA PRO A 633 -50.88 47.98 36.05
C PRO A 633 -50.92 48.20 34.52
N GLY A 634 -52.03 48.01 33.77
CA GLY A 634 -53.38 47.53 34.08
C GLY A 634 -54.41 48.06 33.06
N GLY A 635 -55.48 47.29 32.77
CA GLY A 635 -56.64 47.71 31.93
C GLY A 635 -56.51 47.52 30.41
N GLU A 636 -57.56 47.28 29.61
CA GLU A 636 -59.01 47.13 29.88
C GLU A 636 -59.76 46.38 28.73
N ALA A 637 -60.93 45.82 29.06
CA ALA A 637 -62.13 45.58 28.22
C ALA A 637 -62.09 44.84 26.84
N SER A 638 -62.47 43.56 26.90
CA SER A 638 -63.40 42.79 26.03
C SER A 638 -64.15 43.42 24.83
N GLU A 639 -64.24 42.68 23.71
CA GLU A 639 -65.50 42.37 22.99
C GLU A 639 -65.38 41.13 22.06
N ASP A 640 -66.51 40.61 21.57
CA ASP A 640 -66.71 39.30 20.90
C ASP A 640 -65.95 39.05 19.56
N THR A 641 -65.69 37.78 19.23
CA THR A 641 -66.16 37.10 17.98
C THR A 641 -65.57 35.68 17.79
N VAL A 642 -66.45 34.67 17.75
CA VAL A 642 -66.35 33.32 17.11
C VAL A 642 -65.02 32.54 17.22
N GLN A 643 -65.06 31.45 17.99
CA GLN A 643 -64.06 30.38 17.92
C GLN A 643 -64.11 29.64 16.56
N HIS A 644 -63.07 29.81 15.75
CA HIS A 644 -62.69 28.83 14.74
C HIS A 644 -61.40 28.14 15.22
N ALA A 645 -61.39 26.81 15.28
CA ALA A 645 -60.17 26.09 15.66
C ALA A 645 -59.07 26.39 14.62
N PRO A 646 -57.87 26.85 15.02
CA PRO A 646 -56.82 27.09 14.05
C PRO A 646 -56.38 25.75 13.47
N ALA A 647 -56.50 25.61 12.14
CA ALA A 647 -55.81 24.55 11.42
C ALA A 647 -54.32 24.66 11.75
N ALA A 648 -53.70 23.54 12.15
CA ALA A 648 -52.30 23.52 12.51
C ALA A 648 -51.45 24.08 11.36
N ASP A 649 -50.60 25.07 11.67
CA ASP A 649 -49.69 25.66 10.70
C ASP A 649 -48.81 24.54 10.12
N PRO A 650 -48.85 24.30 8.79
CA PRO A 650 -48.07 23.22 8.17
C PRO A 650 -46.56 23.40 8.38
N ASP A 651 -46.07 24.64 8.54
CA ASP A 651 -44.67 24.89 8.87
C ASP A 651 -44.33 24.48 10.31
N ALA A 652 -45.25 24.67 11.26
CA ALA A 652 -45.07 24.26 12.65
C ALA A 652 -45.04 22.72 12.80
N ALA A 653 -45.92 22.02 12.08
CA ALA A 653 -45.93 20.56 12.05
C ALA A 653 -44.62 19.99 11.46
N LEU A 654 -44.14 20.58 10.36
CA LEU A 654 -42.90 20.20 9.68
C LEU A 654 -41.64 20.48 10.52
N LEU A 655 -41.63 21.55 11.31
CA LEU A 655 -40.56 21.84 12.28
C LEU A 655 -40.58 20.89 13.48
N ALA A 656 -41.76 20.53 13.99
CA ALA A 656 -41.91 19.55 15.06
C ALA A 656 -41.41 18.15 14.62
N GLU A 657 -41.81 17.70 13.43
CA GLU A 657 -41.33 16.44 12.83
C GLU A 657 -39.81 16.43 12.62
N ALA A 658 -39.23 17.57 12.22
CA ALA A 658 -37.78 17.70 12.07
C ALA A 658 -37.01 17.72 13.40
N ALA A 659 -37.63 18.12 14.50
CA ALA A 659 -37.02 18.18 15.83
C ALA A 659 -37.16 16.87 16.64
N ASP A 660 -38.12 16.01 16.30
CA ASP A 660 -38.40 14.76 17.03
C ASP A 660 -37.24 13.74 16.89
N PRO A 661 -36.63 13.28 18.00
CA PRO A 661 -35.62 12.22 17.99
C PRO A 661 -36.10 10.87 17.41
N ALA A 662 -37.41 10.60 17.41
CA ALA A 662 -37.99 9.36 16.88
C ALA A 662 -38.16 9.37 15.35
N THR A 663 -37.98 10.51 14.68
CA THR A 663 -38.15 10.62 13.22
C THR A 663 -37.16 9.74 12.46
N ALA A 664 -37.70 8.91 11.56
CA ALA A 664 -36.91 7.94 10.80
C ALA A 664 -35.82 8.62 9.94
N LEU A 665 -34.66 7.97 9.79
CA LEU A 665 -33.48 8.56 9.13
C LEU A 665 -33.74 9.01 7.67
N VAL A 666 -34.54 8.23 6.92
CA VAL A 666 -34.98 8.59 5.56
C VAL A 666 -35.86 9.84 5.57
N ARG A 667 -36.74 9.95 6.57
CA ARG A 667 -37.64 11.09 6.73
C ARG A 667 -36.88 12.37 7.12
N LEU A 668 -35.86 12.26 7.97
CA LEU A 668 -34.95 13.38 8.27
C LEU A 668 -34.21 13.88 7.00
N GLN A 669 -33.86 12.99 6.07
CA GLN A 669 -33.26 13.35 4.78
C GLN A 669 -34.26 14.10 3.88
N GLU A 670 -35.52 13.67 3.82
CA GLU A 670 -36.59 14.39 3.11
C GLU A 670 -36.85 15.79 3.71
N LEU A 671 -36.91 15.88 5.05
CA LEU A 671 -37.09 17.14 5.76
C LEU A 671 -35.91 18.10 5.49
N ALA A 672 -34.67 17.60 5.41
CA ALA A 672 -33.50 18.42 5.10
C ALA A 672 -33.53 19.10 3.71
N THR A 673 -34.33 18.60 2.77
CA THR A 673 -34.53 19.27 1.47
C THR A 673 -35.26 20.62 1.63
N HIS A 674 -36.16 20.72 2.60
CA HIS A 674 -36.95 21.91 2.91
C HIS A 674 -36.10 22.94 3.67
N PRO A 675 -35.83 24.15 3.12
CA PRO A 675 -34.93 25.12 3.75
C PRO A 675 -35.27 25.45 5.20
N ARG A 676 -36.57 25.57 5.53
CA ARG A 676 -37.06 25.91 6.88
C ARG A 676 -36.75 24.82 7.92
N ALA A 677 -36.74 23.54 7.55
CA ALA A 677 -36.44 22.44 8.48
C ALA A 677 -34.95 22.20 8.72
N ARG A 678 -34.04 22.75 7.90
CA ARG A 678 -32.61 22.42 7.96
C ARG A 678 -31.96 22.68 9.32
N VAL A 679 -32.37 23.75 10.00
CA VAL A 679 -31.86 24.08 11.35
C VAL A 679 -32.37 23.07 12.39
N ALA A 680 -33.63 22.65 12.30
CA ALA A 680 -34.20 21.62 13.18
C ALA A 680 -33.54 20.24 12.94
N VAL A 681 -33.37 19.83 11.67
CA VAL A 681 -32.63 18.59 11.32
C VAL A 681 -31.16 18.66 11.75
N ALA A 682 -30.52 19.83 11.63
CA ALA A 682 -29.15 20.04 12.13
C ALA A 682 -29.03 19.92 13.65
N ALA A 683 -30.10 20.24 14.40
CA ALA A 683 -30.17 20.07 15.85
C ALA A 683 -30.60 18.65 16.28
N ASN A 684 -31.31 17.89 15.43
CA ASN A 684 -31.91 16.61 15.78
C ASN A 684 -30.84 15.55 16.17
N PRO A 685 -30.93 14.92 17.36
CA PRO A 685 -29.91 13.99 17.84
C PRO A 685 -29.75 12.74 16.95
N SER A 686 -30.82 12.31 16.28
CA SER A 686 -30.83 11.12 15.42
C SER A 686 -30.30 11.37 14.00
N ALA A 687 -30.02 12.62 13.63
CA ALA A 687 -29.45 12.95 12.32
C ALA A 687 -28.02 12.36 12.15
N TYR A 688 -27.83 11.60 11.07
CA TYR A 688 -26.60 10.82 10.83
C TYR A 688 -25.45 11.68 10.25
N PRO A 689 -24.17 11.29 10.45
CA PRO A 689 -23.02 12.18 10.17
C PRO A 689 -22.91 12.68 8.73
N ALA A 690 -23.28 11.88 7.74
CA ALA A 690 -23.24 12.31 6.33
C ALA A 690 -24.29 13.39 6.00
N LEU A 691 -25.45 13.38 6.67
CA LEU A 691 -26.47 14.42 6.52
C LEU A 691 -26.00 15.75 7.13
N LEU A 692 -25.36 15.68 8.31
CA LEU A 692 -24.76 16.84 8.98
C LEU A 692 -23.59 17.44 8.17
N ALA A 693 -22.77 16.58 7.56
CA ALA A 693 -21.69 17.01 6.66
C ALA A 693 -22.20 17.65 5.36
N TRP A 694 -23.34 17.19 4.83
CA TRP A 694 -24.00 17.84 3.70
C TRP A 694 -24.62 19.19 4.10
N LEU A 695 -25.26 19.26 5.26
CA LEU A 695 -25.85 20.49 5.81
C LEU A 695 -24.80 21.60 6.00
N SER A 696 -23.59 21.28 6.47
CA SER A 696 -22.51 22.28 6.61
C SER A 696 -21.97 22.81 5.27
N GLN A 697 -22.02 22.00 4.20
CA GLN A 697 -21.59 22.42 2.86
C GLN A 697 -22.52 23.44 2.19
N LEU A 698 -23.75 23.61 2.70
CA LEU A 698 -24.70 24.61 2.21
C LEU A 698 -24.28 26.05 2.56
N GLY A 699 -23.35 26.24 3.51
CA GLY A 699 -22.86 27.56 3.92
C GLY A 699 -23.88 28.43 4.69
N ASP A 700 -25.01 27.85 5.13
CA ASP A 700 -26.05 28.55 5.87
C ASP A 700 -25.58 28.86 7.31
N PRO A 701 -25.56 30.14 7.74
CA PRO A 701 -25.03 30.51 9.06
C PRO A 701 -25.86 29.95 10.23
N ALA A 702 -27.19 29.83 10.09
CA ALA A 702 -28.05 29.33 11.15
C ALA A 702 -27.91 27.80 11.32
N VAL A 703 -27.70 27.08 10.21
CA VAL A 703 -27.36 25.66 10.22
C VAL A 703 -25.99 25.43 10.86
N ASN A 704 -24.99 26.23 10.49
CA ASN A 704 -23.64 26.12 11.06
C ASN A 704 -23.61 26.42 12.57
N GLU A 705 -24.41 27.37 13.05
CA GLU A 705 -24.56 27.62 14.50
C GLU A 705 -25.18 26.41 15.22
N ALA A 706 -26.26 25.83 14.67
CA ALA A 706 -26.89 24.63 15.24
C ALA A 706 -25.94 23.41 15.27
N LEU A 707 -25.10 23.25 14.24
CA LEU A 707 -24.04 22.22 14.21
C LEU A 707 -22.92 22.51 15.23
N GLY A 708 -22.60 23.80 15.47
CA GLY A 708 -21.62 24.22 16.48
C GLY A 708 -22.05 23.85 17.90
N ARG A 709 -23.33 24.08 18.24
CA ARG A 709 -23.92 23.72 19.55
C ARG A 709 -23.95 22.20 19.84
N ARG A 710 -23.63 21.35 18.86
CA ARG A 710 -23.48 19.88 19.01
C ARG A 710 -22.04 19.44 19.24
N GLN A 711 -21.07 20.35 19.11
CA GLN A 711 -19.63 20.09 19.27
C GLN A 711 -19.06 20.70 20.55
N SER A 712 -19.80 21.60 21.18
CA SER A 712 -19.65 22.07 22.57
C SER A 712 -20.28 21.11 23.57
#